data_AF-A0A7V3ZJA4-F1
#
_entry.id   AF-A0A7V3ZJA4-F1
#
_cell.length_a   1.000
_cell.length_b   1.000
_cell.length_c   1.000
_cell.angle_alpha   90.00
_cell.angle_beta   90.00
_cell.angle_gamma   90.00
#
_symmetry.space_group_name_H-M   'P 1'
#
loop_
_entity.id
_entity.type
_entity.pdbx_description
1 polymer ?
#
loop_
_entity_poly.entity_id
_entity_poly.type
_entity_poly.pdbx_seq_one_letter_code
_entity_poly.pdbx_strand_id
1 'polypeptide(L)'
;MGKLYVSFIWHMHQPYYKDTSKSLSIFPWVRFHGIKNYYNMVSILKDFPKIKQTFNFVPSLLLQIQEYLDRRTTDLWLEKSLKKASELNMEDKKFILDNFFLLNKEKMGFIFPRFKELYYKKLNNEEYTVQDFLDLQVLYNLAWFDPDLRKKDSFLIYLVEKGKNFTEEEKLKVIEKQFEILRGLFSLYRSMQDSGQIEVIFSPFFHPIMPLLIDTKSAKVSTPELPLPFDYFSFKEDAEKQLFLGKEYYRKLFDKDPLGIWPSEQAVSPEFVEMVSEFNIKWFVSDERILFKSLGEDFLRDNEGFINKPEILYKPYRINLNGKEVYAVFRDQVLSDRIGFVYMNYPPEDGAKDLYYRLLKIKNSLPQNSDFLVTIALDGENCWEYYDNDGRDFLRNLYTLLSDSKELETITVKDFIEKTKNFGELNNIFTGSWINADLTTWIGEIEENLAWEYLTITRKFVEKKKDRVDWISLMAAEGSDWFWWYGDDQESGYDEIFDEIFRSHLKNVYRSINKAYPSFLDFPIVFRNPLWRSRRSLIFTPKIDGIITSKDEWVLSSLNLLEEKKSEFITGIYYGYDLSNLYMRIDLMDKAEKYFNDDYFIVINFYSRNKGSCKYRLDLRNELCGDNISLKIKDIVEVSIPWDKFTGFGRNSKIHFKVDLCKNTEMVESLEDTENFWFEIPNLMDEIITKLFLFGDPSRKVELSTMLISRKKVYNLYSKVSILQDSLQKDFVKIENNGEIIEVTKHISLRELLFLIQCVRDLKVFGILDKYVCAPVGRVSKTEGIYVIEPKVFVHDFLKKYIEKEKLEVPIEMDKLGRIEIYGL
;
A
#
# COMPACT_ATOMS: atom_id res chain seq x y z
N MET A 1 -36.86 -1.57 -36.39
CA MET A 1 -36.16 -0.65 -35.46
C MET A 1 -34.97 -1.41 -34.90
N GLY A 2 -33.79 -0.79 -34.89
CA GLY A 2 -32.60 -1.39 -34.27
C GLY A 2 -32.78 -1.56 -32.76
N LYS A 3 -32.07 -2.53 -32.17
CA LYS A 3 -31.99 -2.70 -30.71
C LYS A 3 -30.82 -1.89 -30.16
N LEU A 4 -30.92 -1.47 -28.90
CA LEU A 4 -29.76 -1.00 -28.15
C LEU A 4 -29.09 -2.19 -27.47
N TYR A 5 -27.79 -2.35 -27.69
CA TYR A 5 -27.04 -3.40 -27.04
C TYR A 5 -26.41 -2.89 -25.75
N VAL A 6 -26.33 -3.76 -24.75
CA VAL A 6 -25.76 -3.42 -23.44
C VAL A 6 -24.69 -4.44 -23.09
N SER A 7 -23.48 -3.97 -22.80
CA SER A 7 -22.40 -4.82 -22.30
C SER A 7 -22.04 -4.42 -20.88
N PHE A 8 -22.24 -5.35 -19.94
CA PHE A 8 -21.69 -5.25 -18.60
C PHE A 8 -20.28 -5.81 -18.59
N ILE A 9 -19.33 -5.06 -18.05
CA ILE A 9 -17.94 -5.47 -17.86
C ILE A 9 -17.62 -5.36 -16.37
N TRP A 10 -17.51 -6.51 -15.70
CA TRP A 10 -17.21 -6.55 -14.27
C TRP A 10 -15.73 -6.78 -14.03
N HIS A 11 -15.08 -5.87 -13.31
CA HIS A 11 -13.68 -5.96 -12.95
C HIS A 11 -13.48 -6.67 -11.61
N MET A 12 -12.88 -7.86 -11.61
CA MET A 12 -12.60 -8.63 -10.39
C MET A 12 -11.12 -8.49 -10.03
N HIS A 13 -10.84 -7.83 -8.90
CA HIS A 13 -9.49 -7.55 -8.47
C HIS A 13 -9.31 -7.64 -6.96
N GLN A 14 -8.09 -7.99 -6.55
CA GLN A 14 -7.59 -7.81 -5.20
C GLN A 14 -6.06 -7.60 -5.31
N PRO A 15 -5.48 -6.66 -4.54
CA PRO A 15 -4.03 -6.52 -4.41
C PRO A 15 -3.35 -7.83 -4.03
N TYR A 16 -2.07 -7.96 -4.37
CA TYR A 16 -1.28 -9.13 -3.97
C TYR A 16 -0.84 -9.02 -2.49
N TYR A 17 -1.73 -9.41 -1.59
CA TYR A 17 -1.60 -9.25 -0.14
C TYR A 17 -0.57 -10.15 0.54
N LYS A 18 -0.03 -11.14 -0.19
CA LYS A 18 0.86 -12.15 0.38
C LYS A 18 2.26 -11.61 0.61
N ASP A 19 2.73 -11.67 1.86
CA ASP A 19 4.16 -11.60 2.15
C ASP A 19 4.81 -12.93 1.77
N THR A 20 5.59 -12.92 0.68
CA THR A 20 6.27 -14.11 0.15
C THR A 20 7.27 -14.72 1.13
N SER A 21 7.76 -13.93 2.11
CA SER A 21 8.70 -14.41 3.12
C SER A 21 8.01 -15.21 4.24
N LYS A 22 6.75 -14.90 4.56
CA LYS A 22 5.97 -15.54 5.62
C LYS A 22 4.93 -16.54 5.10
N SER A 23 4.65 -16.53 3.79
CA SER A 23 3.53 -17.28 3.19
C SER A 23 2.17 -16.96 3.84
N LEU A 24 2.00 -15.70 4.24
CA LEU A 24 0.82 -15.19 4.93
C LEU A 24 0.24 -14.03 4.12
N SER A 25 -1.06 -14.11 3.83
CA SER A 25 -1.84 -13.01 3.28
C SER A 25 -2.31 -12.11 4.42
N ILE A 26 -2.04 -10.81 4.30
CA ILE A 26 -2.35 -9.86 5.37
C ILE A 26 -3.87 -9.61 5.48
N PHE A 27 -4.61 -9.73 4.37
CA PHE A 27 -6.06 -9.56 4.34
C PHE A 27 -6.80 -10.80 3.82
N PRO A 28 -8.05 -11.04 4.26
CA PRO A 28 -8.81 -12.23 3.91
C PRO A 28 -9.66 -12.06 2.64
N TRP A 29 -9.61 -10.88 2.00
CA TRP A 29 -10.57 -10.45 0.98
C TRP A 29 -10.59 -11.33 -0.26
N VAL A 30 -9.44 -11.87 -0.68
CA VAL A 30 -9.37 -12.87 -1.76
C VAL A 30 -10.26 -14.08 -1.49
N ARG A 31 -10.20 -14.63 -0.27
CA ARG A 31 -10.99 -15.81 0.12
C ARG A 31 -12.47 -15.45 0.24
N PHE A 32 -12.77 -14.31 0.87
CA PHE A 32 -14.15 -13.92 1.14
C PHE A 32 -14.91 -13.46 -0.12
N HIS A 33 -14.34 -12.59 -0.97
CA HIS A 33 -14.98 -12.23 -2.24
C HIS A 33 -15.01 -13.40 -3.23
N GLY A 34 -14.04 -14.32 -3.14
CA GLY A 34 -14.01 -15.55 -3.95
C GLY A 34 -15.22 -16.46 -3.76
N ILE A 35 -15.68 -16.65 -2.52
CA ILE A 35 -16.88 -17.47 -2.22
C ILE A 35 -18.19 -16.70 -2.40
N LYS A 36 -18.09 -15.38 -2.49
CA LYS A 36 -19.19 -14.45 -2.57
C LYS A 36 -19.25 -13.90 -4.00
N ASN A 37 -18.87 -12.65 -4.17
CA ASN A 37 -18.97 -11.84 -5.38
C ASN A 37 -18.53 -12.60 -6.65
N TYR A 38 -17.31 -13.15 -6.66
CA TYR A 38 -16.72 -13.75 -7.85
C TYR A 38 -17.47 -15.01 -8.30
N TYR A 39 -17.82 -15.90 -7.38
CA TYR A 39 -18.59 -17.09 -7.72
C TYR A 39 -20.04 -16.73 -8.11
N ASN A 40 -20.66 -15.83 -7.34
CA ASN A 40 -22.09 -15.63 -7.36
C ASN A 40 -22.58 -14.84 -8.55
N MET A 41 -21.84 -13.81 -8.97
CA MET A 41 -22.21 -12.96 -10.11
C MET A 41 -22.29 -13.74 -11.42
N VAL A 42 -21.54 -14.82 -11.57
CA VAL A 42 -21.68 -15.73 -12.71
C VAL A 42 -22.72 -16.81 -12.47
N SER A 43 -22.82 -17.34 -11.26
CA SER A 43 -23.79 -18.40 -10.95
C SER A 43 -25.24 -18.01 -11.24
N ILE A 44 -25.62 -16.75 -11.01
CA ILE A 44 -26.98 -16.23 -11.23
C ILE A 44 -27.37 -16.23 -12.70
N LEU A 45 -26.40 -16.12 -13.62
CA LEU A 45 -26.66 -16.10 -15.06
C LEU A 45 -27.25 -17.42 -15.57
N LYS A 46 -27.07 -18.52 -14.83
CA LYS A 46 -27.73 -19.81 -15.13
C LYS A 46 -29.25 -19.72 -15.11
N ASP A 47 -29.80 -18.81 -14.29
CA ASP A 47 -31.24 -18.57 -14.21
C ASP A 47 -31.72 -17.63 -15.35
N PHE A 48 -30.81 -16.96 -16.07
CA PHE A 48 -31.09 -15.94 -17.08
C PHE A 48 -30.29 -16.16 -18.38
N PRO A 49 -30.58 -17.21 -19.18
CA PRO A 49 -29.77 -17.63 -20.33
C PRO A 49 -29.68 -16.60 -21.47
N LYS A 50 -30.58 -15.60 -21.51
CA LYS A 50 -30.52 -14.49 -22.48
C LYS A 50 -29.51 -13.41 -22.10
N ILE A 51 -29.09 -13.38 -20.83
CA ILE A 51 -28.19 -12.36 -20.32
C ILE A 51 -26.76 -12.74 -20.63
N LYS A 52 -26.08 -11.88 -21.38
CA LYS A 52 -24.66 -11.99 -21.75
C LYS A 52 -23.83 -10.90 -21.11
N GLN A 53 -22.62 -11.22 -20.64
CA GLN A 53 -21.76 -10.28 -19.91
C GLN A 53 -20.28 -10.58 -20.13
N THR A 54 -19.43 -9.60 -19.85
CA THR A 54 -17.98 -9.74 -19.84
C THR A 54 -17.45 -9.64 -18.40
N PHE A 55 -16.52 -10.51 -18.04
CA PHE A 55 -15.85 -10.53 -16.73
C PHE A 55 -14.35 -10.39 -16.92
N ASN A 56 -13.75 -9.43 -16.24
CA ASN A 56 -12.30 -9.34 -16.11
C ASN A 56 -11.83 -10.01 -14.82
N PHE A 57 -10.74 -10.76 -14.90
CA PHE A 57 -9.97 -11.15 -13.72
C PHE A 57 -8.54 -10.65 -13.80
N VAL A 58 -8.10 -9.99 -12.74
CA VAL A 58 -6.69 -9.72 -12.54
C VAL A 58 -5.95 -11.04 -12.26
N PRO A 59 -4.85 -11.35 -12.98
CA PRO A 59 -4.14 -12.63 -12.80
C PRO A 59 -3.59 -12.85 -11.39
N SER A 60 -3.13 -11.80 -10.69
CA SER A 60 -2.66 -11.88 -9.30
C SER A 60 -3.76 -12.32 -8.33
N LEU A 61 -5.03 -11.93 -8.54
CA LEU A 61 -6.17 -12.42 -7.78
C LEU A 61 -6.34 -13.93 -7.97
N LEU A 62 -6.36 -14.39 -9.23
CA LEU A 62 -6.49 -15.82 -9.54
C LEU A 62 -5.31 -16.64 -9.00
N LEU A 63 -4.09 -16.08 -9.02
CA LEU A 63 -2.92 -16.65 -8.38
C LEU A 63 -3.15 -16.85 -6.88
N GLN A 64 -3.57 -15.81 -6.16
CA GLN A 64 -3.82 -15.91 -4.72
C GLN A 64 -4.89 -16.96 -4.40
N ILE A 65 -5.98 -17.04 -5.17
CA ILE A 65 -6.99 -18.09 -5.02
C ILE A 65 -6.35 -19.48 -5.16
N GLN A 66 -5.53 -19.69 -6.19
CA GLN A 66 -4.82 -20.96 -6.36
C GLN A 66 -3.87 -21.26 -5.19
N GLU A 67 -3.19 -20.24 -4.65
CA GLU A 67 -2.32 -20.43 -3.48
C GLU A 67 -3.08 -20.84 -2.22
N TYR A 68 -4.30 -20.32 -2.00
CA TYR A 68 -5.17 -20.80 -0.92
C TYR A 68 -5.55 -22.26 -1.13
N LEU A 69 -5.95 -22.63 -2.35
CA LEU A 69 -6.34 -24.00 -2.69
C LEU A 69 -5.18 -24.99 -2.54
N ASP A 70 -3.97 -24.58 -2.90
CA ASP A 70 -2.73 -25.36 -2.78
C ASP A 70 -2.19 -25.39 -1.33
N ARG A 71 -2.81 -24.66 -0.39
CA ARG A 71 -2.31 -24.44 0.98
C ARG A 71 -0.90 -23.82 1.02
N ARG A 72 -0.56 -23.02 0.00
CA ARG A 72 0.68 -22.22 -0.09
C ARG A 72 0.53 -20.83 0.53
N THR A 73 -0.66 -20.48 1.00
CA THR A 73 -0.95 -19.28 1.79
C THR A 73 -2.12 -19.54 2.74
N THR A 74 -2.18 -18.73 3.79
CA THR A 74 -3.33 -18.56 4.68
C THR A 74 -3.56 -17.06 4.91
N ASP A 75 -4.56 -16.70 5.72
CA ASP A 75 -4.76 -15.35 6.23
C ASP A 75 -5.01 -15.36 7.74
N LEU A 76 -4.79 -14.21 8.39
CA LEU A 76 -4.95 -14.06 9.83
C LEU A 76 -6.38 -14.39 10.29
N TRP A 77 -7.42 -14.07 9.50
CA TRP A 77 -8.80 -14.39 9.85
C TRP A 77 -9.06 -15.88 9.79
N LEU A 78 -8.49 -16.59 8.81
CA LEU A 78 -8.61 -18.03 8.66
C LEU A 78 -7.90 -18.75 9.80
N GLU A 79 -6.67 -18.33 10.15
CA GLU A 79 -5.94 -18.87 11.30
C GLU A 79 -6.76 -18.71 12.60
N LYS A 80 -7.30 -17.50 12.83
CA LYS A 80 -8.12 -17.24 14.03
C LYS A 80 -9.47 -17.94 13.98
N SER A 81 -10.02 -18.21 12.80
CA SER A 81 -11.26 -18.98 12.64
C SER A 81 -11.04 -20.47 12.89
N LEU A 82 -9.90 -21.03 12.49
CA LEU A 82 -9.61 -22.46 12.65
C LEU A 82 -9.21 -22.83 14.08
N LYS A 83 -8.59 -21.93 14.83
CA LYS A 83 -8.18 -22.18 16.22
C LYS A 83 -9.39 -22.50 17.12
N LYS A 84 -9.32 -23.55 17.93
CA LYS A 84 -10.41 -23.92 18.84
C LYS A 84 -10.71 -22.78 19.80
N ALA A 85 -12.00 -22.52 20.06
CA ALA A 85 -12.40 -21.40 20.90
C ALA A 85 -11.84 -21.52 22.34
N SER A 86 -11.69 -22.75 22.84
CA SER A 86 -11.10 -23.05 24.15
C SER A 86 -9.59 -22.82 24.22
N GLU A 87 -8.91 -22.75 23.07
CA GLU A 87 -7.45 -22.60 22.96
C GLU A 87 -7.03 -21.15 22.60
N LEU A 88 -7.99 -20.23 22.42
CA LEU A 88 -7.73 -18.84 22.09
C LEU A 88 -6.99 -18.13 23.23
N ASN A 89 -5.82 -17.56 22.93
CA ASN A 89 -5.09 -16.72 23.86
C ASN A 89 -5.68 -15.29 23.85
N MET A 90 -5.18 -14.40 24.71
CA MET A 90 -5.67 -13.01 24.79
C MET A 90 -5.52 -12.22 23.48
N GLU A 91 -4.45 -12.43 22.72
CA GLU A 91 -4.23 -11.77 21.43
C GLU A 91 -5.22 -12.27 20.38
N ASP A 92 -5.47 -13.58 20.32
CA ASP A 92 -6.47 -14.16 19.41
C ASP A 92 -7.87 -13.61 19.73
N LYS A 93 -8.22 -13.56 21.02
CA LYS A 93 -9.50 -13.01 21.48
C LYS A 93 -9.65 -11.55 21.10
N LYS A 94 -8.62 -10.74 21.36
CA LYS A 94 -8.59 -9.32 20.97
C LYS A 94 -8.73 -9.17 19.46
N PHE A 95 -7.95 -9.93 18.68
CA PHE A 95 -8.01 -9.90 17.22
C PHE A 95 -9.42 -10.22 16.71
N ILE A 96 -10.05 -11.30 17.20
CA ILE A 96 -11.39 -11.69 16.80
C ILE A 96 -12.38 -10.58 17.12
N LEU A 97 -12.35 -10.03 18.34
CA LEU A 97 -13.27 -8.96 18.73
C LEU A 97 -13.04 -7.70 17.90
N ASP A 98 -11.80 -7.34 17.56
CA ASP A 98 -11.50 -6.14 16.77
C ASP A 98 -11.87 -6.30 15.30
N ASN A 99 -11.69 -7.48 14.72
CA ASN A 99 -11.76 -7.67 13.28
C ASN A 99 -13.01 -8.40 12.77
N PHE A 100 -13.66 -9.25 13.57
CA PHE A 100 -14.82 -10.04 13.10
C PHE A 100 -16.12 -9.23 13.09
N PHE A 101 -16.08 -7.96 13.50
CA PHE A 101 -17.19 -7.03 13.40
C PHE A 101 -16.97 -5.90 12.37
N LEU A 102 -15.94 -6.01 11.50
CA LEU A 102 -15.63 -5.02 10.46
C LEU A 102 -16.48 -5.15 9.20
N LEU A 103 -17.06 -6.34 8.94
CA LEU A 103 -18.03 -6.53 7.84
C LEU A 103 -19.23 -5.59 8.00
N ASN A 104 -20.00 -5.35 6.92
CA ASN A 104 -21.21 -4.54 7.01
C ASN A 104 -22.23 -5.15 7.99
N LYS A 105 -22.27 -4.62 9.22
CA LYS A 105 -23.02 -5.21 10.32
C LYS A 105 -24.51 -5.21 10.04
N GLU A 106 -25.06 -4.16 9.46
CA GLU A 106 -26.50 -4.05 9.22
C GLU A 106 -26.96 -5.02 8.12
N LYS A 107 -26.22 -5.09 7.00
CA LYS A 107 -26.64 -5.87 5.82
C LYS A 107 -26.22 -7.33 5.87
N MET A 108 -25.13 -7.66 6.56
CA MET A 108 -24.56 -9.01 6.58
C MET A 108 -24.53 -9.65 7.97
N GLY A 109 -24.18 -8.90 9.03
CA GLY A 109 -24.00 -9.48 10.36
C GLY A 109 -25.31 -9.66 11.14
N PHE A 110 -26.10 -8.60 11.23
CA PHE A 110 -27.31 -8.49 12.05
C PHE A 110 -28.52 -9.24 11.49
N ILE A 111 -28.37 -9.87 10.33
CA ILE A 111 -29.29 -10.90 9.86
C ILE A 111 -29.28 -12.12 10.80
N PHE A 112 -28.20 -12.31 11.58
CA PHE A 112 -28.11 -13.32 12.63
C PHE A 112 -28.33 -12.66 14.01
N PRO A 113 -29.43 -13.00 14.72
CA PRO A 113 -29.72 -12.41 16.03
C PRO A 113 -28.58 -12.57 17.04
N ARG A 114 -27.92 -13.74 17.04
CA ARG A 114 -26.79 -14.04 17.91
C ARG A 114 -25.55 -13.19 17.60
N PHE A 115 -25.28 -12.89 16.33
CA PHE A 115 -24.16 -12.01 15.96
C PHE A 115 -24.40 -10.59 16.48
N LYS A 116 -25.64 -10.10 16.38
CA LYS A 116 -26.06 -8.80 16.92
C LYS A 116 -25.93 -8.75 18.45
N GLU A 117 -26.36 -9.81 19.14
CA GLU A 117 -26.18 -9.95 20.59
C GLU A 117 -24.70 -9.85 21.00
N LEU A 118 -23.84 -10.63 20.33
CA LEU A 118 -22.39 -10.60 20.59
C LEU A 118 -21.81 -9.21 20.32
N TYR A 119 -22.19 -8.55 19.23
CA TYR A 119 -21.74 -7.20 18.96
C TYR A 119 -22.07 -6.21 20.11
N TYR A 120 -23.30 -6.22 20.63
CA TYR A 120 -23.65 -5.39 21.78
C TYR A 120 -22.91 -5.79 23.06
N LYS A 121 -22.67 -7.09 23.26
CA LYS A 121 -21.83 -7.60 24.33
C LYS A 121 -20.41 -6.99 24.29
N LYS A 122 -19.82 -6.85 23.09
CA LYS A 122 -18.54 -6.15 22.88
C LYS A 122 -18.66 -4.67 23.28
N LEU A 123 -19.70 -3.98 22.82
CA LEU A 123 -19.90 -2.56 23.11
C LEU A 123 -20.09 -2.26 24.60
N ASN A 124 -20.74 -3.17 25.32
CA ASN A 124 -20.96 -3.07 26.76
C ASN A 124 -19.74 -3.50 27.60
N ASN A 125 -18.63 -3.91 26.96
CA ASN A 125 -17.44 -4.47 27.61
C ASN A 125 -17.75 -5.69 28.50
N GLU A 126 -18.72 -6.51 28.11
CA GLU A 126 -19.09 -7.73 28.82
C GLU A 126 -18.13 -8.89 28.47
N GLU A 127 -17.86 -9.78 29.44
CA GLU A 127 -16.94 -10.90 29.24
C GLU A 127 -17.47 -11.98 28.28
N TYR A 128 -16.67 -12.35 27.29
CA TYR A 128 -16.99 -13.43 26.35
C TYR A 128 -16.60 -14.79 26.89
N THR A 129 -17.55 -15.72 26.87
CA THR A 129 -17.34 -17.14 27.14
C THR A 129 -16.69 -17.85 25.96
N VAL A 130 -16.22 -19.09 26.16
CA VAL A 130 -15.72 -19.93 25.06
C VAL A 130 -16.78 -20.13 23.97
N GLN A 131 -18.05 -20.31 24.36
CA GLN A 131 -19.14 -20.47 23.40
C GLN A 131 -19.44 -19.18 22.64
N ASP A 132 -19.29 -18.00 23.27
CA ASP A 132 -19.45 -16.71 22.59
C ASP A 132 -18.41 -16.55 21.45
N PHE A 133 -17.16 -16.93 21.71
CA PHE A 133 -16.11 -16.93 20.68
C PHE A 133 -16.39 -17.94 19.57
N LEU A 134 -16.80 -19.16 19.92
CA LEU A 134 -17.13 -20.19 18.93
C LEU A 134 -18.31 -19.75 18.04
N ASP A 135 -19.35 -19.20 18.64
CA ASP A 135 -20.50 -18.67 17.91
C ASP A 135 -20.08 -17.53 16.99
N LEU A 136 -19.25 -16.60 17.47
CA LEU A 136 -18.73 -15.50 16.66
C LEU A 136 -17.89 -15.99 15.47
N GLN A 137 -17.01 -16.97 15.69
CA GLN A 137 -16.19 -17.57 14.62
C GLN A 137 -17.05 -18.16 13.50
N VAL A 138 -18.11 -18.89 13.87
CA VAL A 138 -19.02 -19.53 12.91
C VAL A 138 -19.88 -18.48 12.19
N LEU A 139 -20.52 -17.58 12.94
CA LEU A 139 -21.44 -16.58 12.37
C LEU A 139 -20.73 -15.58 11.46
N TYR A 140 -19.50 -15.18 11.83
CA TYR A 140 -18.68 -14.33 10.97
C TYR A 140 -18.43 -14.98 9.61
N ASN A 141 -17.97 -16.24 9.60
CA ASN A 141 -17.71 -16.96 8.36
C ASN A 141 -18.99 -17.28 7.59
N LEU A 142 -20.12 -17.51 8.28
CA LEU A 142 -21.43 -17.75 7.67
C LEU A 142 -22.00 -16.49 6.99
N ALA A 143 -21.74 -15.31 7.54
CA ALA A 143 -22.18 -14.02 6.97
C ALA A 143 -21.58 -13.74 5.60
N TRP A 144 -20.37 -14.24 5.32
CA TRP A 144 -19.67 -14.08 4.05
C TRP A 144 -20.19 -14.97 2.92
N PHE A 145 -21.01 -15.98 3.20
CA PHE A 145 -21.64 -16.76 2.12
C PHE A 145 -22.70 -15.95 1.39
N ASP A 146 -22.91 -16.24 0.11
CA ASP A 146 -24.05 -15.70 -0.63
C ASP A 146 -25.37 -15.98 0.08
N PRO A 147 -26.35 -15.07 0.02
CA PRO A 147 -27.69 -15.38 0.47
C PRO A 147 -28.34 -16.56 -0.26
N ASP A 148 -28.13 -16.77 -1.58
CA ASP A 148 -28.70 -17.93 -2.28
C ASP A 148 -28.02 -19.23 -1.83
N LEU A 149 -26.73 -19.21 -1.54
CA LEU A 149 -26.02 -20.38 -1.00
C LEU A 149 -26.54 -20.76 0.38
N ARG A 150 -26.76 -19.76 1.26
CA ARG A 150 -27.41 -19.98 2.57
C ARG A 150 -28.84 -20.51 2.49
N LYS A 151 -29.50 -20.38 1.34
CA LYS A 151 -30.87 -20.87 1.08
C LYS A 151 -30.92 -22.19 0.29
N LYS A 152 -29.79 -22.64 -0.29
CA LYS A 152 -29.73 -23.82 -1.18
C LYS A 152 -28.85 -24.94 -0.64
N ASP A 153 -27.75 -24.65 0.05
CA ASP A 153 -26.89 -25.68 0.65
C ASP A 153 -27.48 -26.15 1.99
N SER A 154 -27.81 -27.44 2.07
CA SER A 154 -28.45 -28.05 3.25
C SER A 154 -27.71 -27.82 4.58
N PHE A 155 -26.37 -27.75 4.56
CA PHE A 155 -25.58 -27.52 5.77
C PHE A 155 -25.59 -26.05 6.17
N LEU A 156 -25.51 -25.13 5.20
CA LEU A 156 -25.61 -23.70 5.49
C LEU A 156 -27.01 -23.33 6.02
N ILE A 157 -28.08 -23.91 5.44
CA ILE A 157 -29.46 -23.76 5.94
C ILE A 157 -29.54 -24.18 7.41
N TYR A 158 -29.01 -25.38 7.73
CA TYR A 158 -28.96 -25.88 9.09
C TYR A 158 -28.26 -24.92 10.06
N LEU A 159 -27.13 -24.32 9.68
CA LEU A 159 -26.43 -23.36 10.54
C LEU A 159 -27.23 -22.07 10.75
N VAL A 160 -27.89 -21.57 9.70
CA VAL A 160 -28.77 -20.38 9.78
C VAL A 160 -29.92 -20.64 10.74
N GLU A 161 -30.58 -21.79 10.63
CA GLU A 161 -31.71 -22.20 11.50
C GLU A 161 -31.27 -22.43 12.95
N LYS A 162 -30.09 -23.05 13.15
CA LYS A 162 -29.51 -23.28 14.48
C LYS A 162 -29.19 -21.96 15.20
N GLY A 163 -28.58 -21.01 14.49
CA GLY A 163 -28.36 -19.63 14.91
C GLY A 163 -27.38 -19.37 16.08
N LYS A 164 -27.16 -20.34 16.98
CA LYS A 164 -26.25 -20.24 18.14
C LYS A 164 -25.85 -21.62 18.68
N ASN A 165 -24.96 -21.66 19.67
CA ASN A 165 -24.46 -22.89 20.29
C ASN A 165 -23.81 -23.83 19.26
N PHE A 166 -22.98 -23.26 18.39
CA PHE A 166 -22.28 -24.01 17.36
C PHE A 166 -21.20 -24.92 17.96
N THR A 167 -20.83 -25.95 17.21
CA THR A 167 -19.77 -26.90 17.59
C THR A 167 -18.47 -26.63 16.82
N GLU A 168 -17.35 -27.13 17.36
CA GLU A 168 -16.06 -27.07 16.67
C GLU A 168 -16.08 -27.80 15.31
N GLU A 169 -16.83 -28.91 15.20
CA GLU A 169 -17.00 -29.64 13.94
C GLU A 169 -17.75 -28.81 12.89
N GLU A 170 -18.82 -28.13 13.31
CA GLU A 170 -19.57 -27.21 12.44
C GLU A 170 -18.70 -26.04 11.96
N LYS A 171 -17.83 -25.51 12.83
CA LYS A 171 -16.87 -24.47 12.47
C LYS A 171 -15.89 -24.93 11.40
N LEU A 172 -15.33 -26.13 11.54
CA LEU A 172 -14.42 -26.67 10.52
C LEU A 172 -15.15 -26.90 9.20
N LYS A 173 -16.38 -27.41 9.26
CA LYS A 173 -17.20 -27.70 8.07
C LYS A 173 -17.66 -26.44 7.34
N VAL A 174 -17.98 -25.35 8.04
CA VAL A 174 -18.31 -24.07 7.37
C VAL A 174 -17.10 -23.51 6.64
N ILE A 175 -15.90 -23.65 7.20
CA ILE A 175 -14.66 -23.25 6.51
C ILE A 175 -14.38 -24.17 5.32
N GLU A 176 -14.54 -25.48 5.46
CA GLU A 176 -14.40 -26.44 4.35
C GLU A 176 -15.31 -26.09 3.17
N LYS A 177 -16.57 -25.69 3.46
CA LYS A 177 -17.53 -25.22 2.46
C LYS A 177 -17.05 -23.99 1.68
N GLN A 178 -16.31 -23.08 2.32
CA GLN A 178 -15.70 -21.95 1.61
C GLN A 178 -14.71 -22.46 0.54
N PHE A 179 -13.83 -23.40 0.91
CA PHE A 179 -12.87 -23.99 -0.02
C PHE A 179 -13.53 -24.85 -1.11
N GLU A 180 -14.66 -25.49 -0.86
CA GLU A 180 -15.45 -26.17 -1.89
C GLU A 180 -15.92 -25.19 -2.98
N ILE A 181 -16.43 -24.02 -2.59
CA ILE A 181 -16.89 -22.99 -3.53
C ILE A 181 -15.72 -22.41 -4.32
N LEU A 182 -14.61 -22.07 -3.64
CA LEU A 182 -13.40 -21.56 -4.32
C LEU A 182 -12.88 -22.55 -5.37
N ARG A 183 -12.88 -23.86 -5.08
CA ARG A 183 -12.50 -24.90 -6.05
C ARG A 183 -13.42 -24.90 -7.27
N GLY A 184 -14.71 -24.63 -7.08
CA GLY A 184 -15.71 -24.56 -8.15
C GLY A 184 -15.56 -23.36 -9.10
N LEU A 185 -14.94 -22.27 -8.64
CA LEU A 185 -14.87 -20.98 -9.36
C LEU A 185 -14.35 -21.12 -10.80
N PHE A 186 -13.16 -21.70 -10.98
CA PHE A 186 -12.54 -21.83 -12.30
C PHE A 186 -13.39 -22.67 -13.27
N SER A 187 -13.96 -23.77 -12.78
CA SER A 187 -14.82 -24.65 -13.59
C SER A 187 -16.12 -23.96 -14.01
N LEU A 188 -16.71 -23.15 -13.12
CA LEU A 188 -17.90 -22.37 -13.41
C LEU A 188 -17.64 -21.39 -14.55
N TYR A 189 -16.60 -20.56 -14.43
CA TYR A 189 -16.26 -19.59 -15.47
C TYR A 189 -15.90 -20.25 -16.80
N ARG A 190 -15.14 -21.34 -16.78
CA ARG A 190 -14.86 -22.11 -18.00
C ARG A 190 -16.14 -22.57 -18.69
N SER A 191 -17.05 -23.21 -17.94
CA SER A 191 -18.31 -23.72 -18.50
C SER A 191 -19.21 -22.61 -19.07
N MET A 192 -19.28 -21.46 -18.38
CA MET A 192 -20.10 -20.33 -18.81
C MET A 192 -19.48 -19.65 -20.03
N GLN A 193 -18.15 -19.56 -20.11
CA GLN A 193 -17.45 -19.07 -21.28
C GLN A 193 -17.60 -20.01 -22.47
N ASP A 194 -17.57 -21.33 -22.26
CA ASP A 194 -17.76 -22.34 -23.32
C ASP A 194 -19.18 -22.30 -23.90
N SER A 195 -20.17 -21.95 -23.09
CA SER A 195 -21.55 -21.74 -23.55
C SER A 195 -21.73 -20.48 -24.41
N GLY A 196 -20.74 -19.58 -24.45
CA GLY A 196 -20.84 -18.28 -25.12
C GLY A 196 -21.75 -17.27 -24.40
N GLN A 197 -22.21 -17.59 -23.18
CA GLN A 197 -23.00 -16.66 -22.38
C GLN A 197 -22.12 -15.56 -21.76
N ILE A 198 -20.87 -15.86 -21.42
CA ILE A 198 -19.91 -14.86 -20.94
C ILE A 198 -18.65 -14.81 -21.79
N GLU A 199 -18.01 -13.65 -21.78
CA GLU A 199 -16.62 -13.47 -22.19
C GLU A 199 -15.77 -13.26 -20.93
N VAL A 200 -14.63 -13.95 -20.81
CA VAL A 200 -13.65 -13.68 -19.74
C VAL A 200 -12.43 -13.00 -20.36
N ILE A 201 -12.07 -11.84 -19.84
CA ILE A 201 -10.90 -11.05 -20.20
C ILE A 201 -9.91 -10.99 -19.02
N PHE A 202 -8.76 -10.35 -19.24
CA PHE A 202 -7.68 -10.28 -18.25
C PHE A 202 -7.13 -8.85 -18.10
N SER A 203 -6.25 -8.67 -17.12
CA SER A 203 -5.45 -7.46 -16.90
C SER A 203 -3.95 -7.78 -16.88
N PRO A 204 -3.05 -6.77 -16.95
CA PRO A 204 -1.64 -6.98 -16.61
C PRO A 204 -1.50 -7.65 -15.22
N PHE A 205 -0.49 -8.50 -15.05
CA PHE A 205 -0.50 -9.55 -14.00
C PHE A 205 -0.76 -9.05 -12.58
N PHE A 206 -0.05 -8.02 -12.13
CA PHE A 206 -0.17 -7.42 -10.78
C PHE A 206 -0.89 -6.07 -10.81
N HIS A 207 -1.70 -5.82 -11.84
CA HIS A 207 -2.48 -4.58 -11.96
C HIS A 207 -1.69 -3.25 -11.94
N PRO A 208 -0.51 -3.11 -12.60
CA PRO A 208 0.18 -1.82 -12.70
C PRO A 208 -0.58 -0.80 -13.56
N ILE A 209 -0.39 0.49 -13.29
CA ILE A 209 -0.78 1.57 -14.21
C ILE A 209 0.17 1.55 -15.43
N MET A 210 -0.26 0.90 -16.50
CA MET A 210 0.58 0.61 -17.67
C MET A 210 1.27 1.85 -18.26
N PRO A 211 0.61 3.01 -18.43
CA PRO A 211 1.29 4.22 -18.89
C PRO A 211 2.48 4.63 -18.01
N LEU A 212 2.33 4.56 -16.68
CA LEU A 212 3.39 4.93 -15.72
C LEU A 212 4.51 3.89 -15.66
N LEU A 213 4.18 2.61 -15.82
CA LEU A 213 5.17 1.54 -15.85
C LEU A 213 6.07 1.63 -17.10
N ILE A 214 5.49 2.03 -18.25
CA ILE A 214 6.23 2.29 -19.49
C ILE A 214 7.14 3.53 -19.32
N ASP A 215 6.56 4.66 -18.91
CA ASP A 215 7.30 5.89 -18.58
C ASP A 215 6.45 6.80 -17.68
N THR A 216 6.91 7.08 -16.46
CA THR A 216 6.21 7.98 -15.52
C THR A 216 6.02 9.40 -16.05
N LYS A 217 6.79 9.83 -17.05
CA LYS A 217 6.56 11.12 -17.72
C LYS A 217 5.23 11.20 -18.46
N SER A 218 4.60 10.06 -18.75
CA SER A 218 3.27 10.02 -19.38
C SER A 218 2.21 10.80 -18.58
N ALA A 219 2.37 10.93 -17.27
CA ALA A 219 1.49 11.75 -16.42
C ALA A 219 1.47 13.24 -16.81
N LYS A 220 2.55 13.76 -17.42
CA LYS A 220 2.62 15.14 -17.89
C LYS A 220 1.80 15.41 -19.15
N VAL A 221 1.32 14.36 -19.83
CA VAL A 221 0.41 14.51 -20.97
C VAL A 221 -0.92 15.09 -20.51
N SER A 222 -1.47 14.57 -19.41
CA SER A 222 -2.70 15.07 -18.81
C SER A 222 -2.48 16.28 -17.91
N THR A 223 -1.34 16.33 -17.21
CA THR A 223 -1.04 17.36 -16.20
C THR A 223 0.40 17.89 -16.35
N PRO A 224 0.65 18.88 -17.23
CA PRO A 224 2.02 19.29 -17.61
C PRO A 224 2.91 19.75 -16.45
N GLU A 225 2.33 20.42 -15.45
CA GLU A 225 3.04 20.97 -14.28
C GLU A 225 3.13 19.98 -13.12
N LEU A 226 2.72 18.73 -13.31
CA LEU A 226 2.74 17.72 -12.25
C LEU A 226 4.17 17.48 -11.73
N PRO A 227 4.41 17.58 -10.41
CA PRO A 227 5.67 17.16 -9.81
C PRO A 227 5.89 15.68 -10.10
N LEU A 228 7.10 15.30 -10.53
CA LEU A 228 7.45 13.91 -10.77
C LEU A 228 8.55 13.46 -9.81
N PRO A 229 8.71 12.15 -9.60
CA PRO A 229 9.84 11.56 -8.88
C PRO A 229 11.18 12.12 -9.40
N PHE A 230 12.17 12.25 -8.52
CA PHE A 230 13.49 12.77 -8.92
C PHE A 230 14.14 11.91 -10.01
N ASP A 231 13.98 10.59 -9.92
CA ASP A 231 14.41 9.62 -10.92
C ASP A 231 13.20 8.94 -11.55
N TYR A 232 13.20 8.83 -12.87
CA TYR A 232 12.05 8.33 -13.60
C TYR A 232 12.04 6.79 -13.60
N PHE A 233 10.86 6.22 -13.34
CA PHE A 233 10.59 4.83 -13.65
C PHE A 233 10.20 4.73 -15.13
N SER A 234 11.00 4.02 -15.92
CA SER A 234 10.72 3.77 -17.34
C SER A 234 11.27 2.41 -17.72
N PHE A 235 10.45 1.39 -17.51
CA PHE A 235 10.80 -0.01 -17.75
C PHE A 235 9.70 -0.66 -18.58
N LYS A 236 9.69 -0.34 -19.89
CA LYS A 236 8.76 -0.93 -20.87
C LYS A 236 8.79 -2.46 -20.82
N GLU A 237 9.94 -3.06 -20.55
CA GLU A 237 10.12 -4.50 -20.45
C GLU A 237 9.31 -5.12 -19.30
N ASP A 238 9.13 -4.40 -18.20
CA ASP A 238 8.32 -4.87 -17.07
C ASP A 238 6.83 -4.85 -17.45
N ALA A 239 6.38 -3.81 -18.16
CA ALA A 239 5.04 -3.73 -18.74
C ALA A 239 4.75 -4.88 -19.75
N GLU A 240 5.68 -5.15 -20.66
CA GLU A 240 5.60 -6.29 -21.59
C GLU A 240 5.56 -7.62 -20.82
N LYS A 241 6.34 -7.74 -19.75
CA LYS A 241 6.39 -8.96 -18.93
C LYS A 241 5.10 -9.18 -18.16
N GLN A 242 4.52 -8.13 -17.58
CA GLN A 242 3.23 -8.15 -16.87
C GLN A 242 2.09 -8.58 -17.82
N LEU A 243 2.07 -8.06 -19.05
CA LEU A 243 1.11 -8.48 -20.08
C LEU A 243 1.31 -9.94 -20.49
N PHE A 244 2.56 -10.33 -20.77
CA PHE A 244 2.90 -11.70 -21.15
C PHE A 244 2.45 -12.70 -20.08
N LEU A 245 2.85 -12.46 -18.83
CA LEU A 245 2.49 -13.34 -17.72
C LEU A 245 0.98 -13.39 -17.51
N GLY A 246 0.29 -12.25 -17.62
CA GLY A 246 -1.16 -12.21 -17.47
C GLY A 246 -1.87 -13.06 -18.52
N LYS A 247 -1.47 -12.92 -19.78
CA LYS A 247 -2.02 -13.70 -20.89
C LYS A 247 -1.74 -15.21 -20.75
N GLU A 248 -0.51 -15.58 -20.39
CA GLU A 248 -0.14 -16.98 -20.18
C GLU A 248 -0.87 -17.60 -18.98
N TYR A 249 -1.08 -16.83 -17.91
CA TYR A 249 -1.82 -17.31 -16.75
C TYR A 249 -3.30 -17.52 -17.05
N TYR A 250 -3.91 -16.59 -17.81
CA TYR A 250 -5.26 -16.77 -18.35
C TYR A 250 -5.35 -18.06 -19.18
N ARG A 251 -4.43 -18.27 -20.14
CA ARG A 251 -4.40 -19.46 -21.00
C ARG A 251 -4.31 -20.74 -20.18
N LYS A 252 -3.44 -20.76 -19.16
CA LYS A 252 -3.30 -21.90 -18.26
C LYS A 252 -4.62 -22.26 -17.55
N LEU A 253 -5.40 -21.26 -17.14
CA LEU A 253 -6.62 -21.48 -16.36
C LEU A 253 -7.86 -21.76 -17.20
N PHE A 254 -7.97 -21.15 -18.38
CA PHE A 254 -9.19 -21.21 -19.21
C PHE A 254 -9.03 -21.96 -20.53
N ASP A 255 -7.80 -22.35 -20.89
CA ASP A 255 -7.49 -23.07 -22.14
C ASP A 255 -7.97 -22.33 -23.40
N LYS A 256 -7.89 -20.99 -23.36
CA LYS A 256 -8.26 -20.07 -24.45
C LYS A 256 -7.34 -18.87 -24.49
N ASP A 257 -7.30 -18.19 -25.63
CA ASP A 257 -6.67 -16.88 -25.77
C ASP A 257 -7.63 -15.78 -25.31
N PRO A 258 -7.20 -14.86 -24.43
CA PRO A 258 -8.00 -13.70 -24.10
C PRO A 258 -7.98 -12.71 -25.26
N LEU A 259 -9.16 -12.24 -25.68
CA LEU A 259 -9.32 -11.28 -26.78
C LEU A 259 -9.43 -9.84 -26.29
N GLY A 260 -9.95 -9.62 -25.09
CA GLY A 260 -10.05 -8.32 -24.46
C GLY A 260 -9.06 -8.14 -23.31
N ILE A 261 -8.79 -6.89 -22.95
CA ILE A 261 -8.04 -6.51 -21.76
C ILE A 261 -8.78 -5.40 -20.99
N TRP A 262 -8.79 -5.51 -19.67
CA TRP A 262 -9.05 -4.37 -18.79
C TRP A 262 -7.68 -3.77 -18.41
N PRO A 263 -7.30 -2.60 -18.97
CA PRO A 263 -6.15 -1.88 -18.46
C PRO A 263 -6.43 -1.49 -17.02
N SER A 264 -5.45 -1.65 -16.13
CA SER A 264 -5.60 -1.30 -14.71
C SER A 264 -6.13 0.13 -14.57
N GLU A 265 -7.20 0.32 -13.82
CA GLU A 265 -7.85 1.63 -13.64
C GLU A 265 -8.32 2.28 -14.95
N GLN A 266 -8.53 1.45 -15.98
CA GLN A 266 -8.81 1.85 -17.36
C GLN A 266 -7.76 2.83 -17.93
N ALA A 267 -6.54 2.78 -17.38
CA ALA A 267 -5.44 3.68 -17.73
C ALA A 267 -4.80 3.30 -19.06
N VAL A 268 -4.76 4.25 -19.98
CA VAL A 268 -4.30 4.06 -21.36
C VAL A 268 -3.38 5.18 -21.81
N SER A 269 -2.58 4.89 -22.84
CA SER A 269 -1.74 5.83 -23.57
C SER A 269 -1.51 5.32 -25.00
N PRO A 270 -0.98 6.14 -25.94
CA PRO A 270 -0.59 5.66 -27.26
C PRO A 270 0.35 4.44 -27.23
N GLU A 271 1.34 4.45 -26.33
CA GLU A 271 2.31 3.37 -26.16
C GLU A 271 1.65 2.09 -25.65
N PHE A 272 0.65 2.20 -24.77
CA PHE A 272 -0.16 1.06 -24.34
C PHE A 272 -0.90 0.43 -25.53
N VAL A 273 -1.51 1.22 -26.40
CA VAL A 273 -2.27 0.72 -27.57
C VAL A 273 -1.35 -0.06 -28.53
N GLU A 274 -0.17 0.47 -28.82
CA GLU A 274 0.82 -0.23 -29.64
C GLU A 274 1.23 -1.56 -29.00
N MET A 275 1.51 -1.54 -27.70
CA MET A 275 1.92 -2.72 -26.94
C MET A 275 0.84 -3.81 -26.95
N VAL A 276 -0.42 -3.48 -26.63
CA VAL A 276 -1.48 -4.51 -26.59
C VAL A 276 -1.78 -5.10 -27.97
N SER A 277 -1.65 -4.31 -29.04
CA SER A 277 -1.75 -4.80 -30.42
C SER A 277 -0.68 -5.85 -30.73
N GLU A 278 0.56 -5.63 -30.30
CA GLU A 278 1.67 -6.58 -30.46
C GLU A 278 1.44 -7.91 -29.73
N PHE A 279 0.74 -7.86 -28.60
CA PHE A 279 0.31 -9.04 -27.85
C PHE A 279 -0.93 -9.73 -28.44
N ASN A 280 -1.40 -9.31 -29.62
CA ASN A 280 -2.59 -9.83 -30.32
C ASN A 280 -3.89 -9.69 -29.50
N ILE A 281 -3.94 -8.70 -28.60
CA ILE A 281 -5.16 -8.36 -27.88
C ILE A 281 -6.02 -7.52 -28.83
N LYS A 282 -7.31 -7.85 -28.93
CA LYS A 282 -8.22 -7.29 -29.94
C LYS A 282 -8.95 -6.06 -29.45
N TRP A 283 -9.27 -5.98 -28.16
CA TRP A 283 -10.00 -4.84 -27.65
C TRP A 283 -9.66 -4.50 -26.19
N PHE A 284 -9.91 -3.26 -25.79
CA PHE A 284 -9.85 -2.82 -24.39
C PHE A 284 -11.03 -1.92 -24.01
N VAL A 285 -11.26 -1.75 -22.71
CA VAL A 285 -12.24 -0.79 -22.17
C VAL A 285 -11.52 0.41 -21.55
N SER A 286 -12.05 1.61 -21.76
CA SER A 286 -11.57 2.83 -21.11
C SER A 286 -12.72 3.81 -20.79
N ASP A 287 -12.40 5.01 -20.33
CA ASP A 287 -13.40 5.97 -19.83
C ASP A 287 -13.87 6.96 -20.90
N GLU A 288 -15.14 7.35 -20.83
CA GLU A 288 -15.73 8.32 -21.75
C GLU A 288 -14.95 9.64 -21.85
N ARG A 289 -14.40 10.15 -20.74
CA ARG A 289 -13.67 11.42 -20.77
C ARG A 289 -12.38 11.29 -21.59
N ILE A 290 -11.76 10.11 -21.59
CA ILE A 290 -10.60 9.80 -22.44
C ILE A 290 -11.02 9.83 -23.91
N LEU A 291 -12.17 9.25 -24.27
CA LEU A 291 -12.70 9.32 -25.64
C LEU A 291 -12.89 10.77 -26.10
N PHE A 292 -13.60 11.59 -25.33
CA PHE A 292 -13.88 12.97 -25.73
C PHE A 292 -12.62 13.83 -25.82
N LYS A 293 -11.67 13.67 -24.89
CA LYS A 293 -10.34 14.30 -25.00
C LYS A 293 -9.56 13.82 -26.24
N SER A 294 -9.66 12.54 -26.58
CA SER A 294 -9.00 11.98 -27.78
C SER A 294 -9.58 12.52 -29.08
N LEU A 295 -10.89 12.81 -29.10
CA LEU A 295 -11.58 13.40 -30.24
C LEU A 295 -11.40 14.93 -30.33
N GLY A 296 -10.98 15.59 -29.25
CA GLY A 296 -11.00 17.05 -29.16
C GLY A 296 -12.41 17.63 -29.15
N GLU A 297 -13.38 16.86 -28.65
CA GLU A 297 -14.80 17.20 -28.62
C GLU A 297 -15.25 17.58 -27.19
N ASP A 298 -16.20 18.51 -27.09
CA ASP A 298 -16.78 18.88 -25.80
C ASP A 298 -17.55 17.71 -25.17
N PHE A 299 -17.27 17.46 -23.89
CA PHE A 299 -17.96 16.48 -23.06
C PHE A 299 -18.98 17.18 -22.16
N LEU A 300 -20.28 16.99 -22.42
CA LEU A 300 -21.35 17.58 -21.62
C LEU A 300 -22.44 16.55 -21.32
N ARG A 301 -22.79 16.45 -20.03
CA ARG A 301 -23.96 15.71 -19.54
C ARG A 301 -24.99 16.70 -18.97
N ASP A 302 -26.27 16.39 -19.12
CA ASP A 302 -27.35 17.15 -18.49
C ASP A 302 -27.46 16.84 -16.97
N ASN A 303 -28.37 17.54 -16.28
CA ASN A 303 -28.58 17.35 -14.84
C ASN A 303 -29.09 15.95 -14.46
N GLU A 304 -29.67 15.22 -15.40
CA GLU A 304 -30.11 13.84 -15.18
C GLU A 304 -29.00 12.82 -15.51
N GLY A 305 -27.86 13.31 -16.01
CA GLY A 305 -26.69 12.54 -16.38
C GLY A 305 -26.72 11.97 -17.80
N PHE A 306 -27.57 12.45 -18.72
CA PHE A 306 -27.53 12.03 -20.13
C PHE A 306 -26.54 12.87 -20.94
N ILE A 307 -25.78 12.22 -21.81
CA ILE A 307 -24.81 12.88 -22.67
C ILE A 307 -25.48 13.58 -23.87
N ASN A 308 -24.96 14.73 -24.28
CA ASN A 308 -25.50 15.53 -25.38
C ASN A 308 -25.29 14.91 -26.78
N LYS A 309 -24.24 14.08 -26.96
CA LYS A 309 -23.86 13.41 -28.21
C LYS A 309 -23.80 11.89 -28.03
N PRO A 310 -24.95 11.22 -27.78
CA PRO A 310 -24.99 9.80 -27.44
C PRO A 310 -24.43 8.88 -28.54
N GLU A 311 -24.52 9.28 -29.81
CA GLU A 311 -24.00 8.54 -30.96
C GLU A 311 -22.47 8.51 -31.05
N ILE A 312 -21.78 9.36 -30.29
CA ILE A 312 -20.33 9.33 -30.13
C ILE A 312 -19.95 8.28 -29.09
N LEU A 313 -20.53 8.35 -27.89
CA LEU A 313 -20.16 7.44 -26.79
C LEU A 313 -20.57 5.99 -27.03
N TYR A 314 -21.79 5.75 -27.53
CA TYR A 314 -22.40 4.42 -27.52
C TYR A 314 -22.03 3.56 -28.74
N LYS A 315 -20.75 3.53 -29.10
CA LYS A 315 -20.20 2.66 -30.16
C LYS A 315 -18.73 2.33 -29.90
N PRO A 316 -18.22 1.20 -30.43
CA PRO A 316 -16.80 0.90 -30.40
C PRO A 316 -16.02 1.82 -31.34
N TYR A 317 -14.76 2.02 -31.01
CA TYR A 317 -13.79 2.76 -31.81
C TYR A 317 -12.69 1.84 -32.29
N ARG A 318 -12.33 1.96 -33.56
CA ARG A 318 -11.10 1.38 -34.10
C ARG A 318 -9.99 2.40 -33.88
N ILE A 319 -8.94 1.97 -33.19
CA ILE A 319 -7.76 2.79 -32.94
C ILE A 319 -6.62 2.23 -33.79
N ASN A 320 -6.05 3.06 -34.66
CA ASN A 320 -4.92 2.67 -35.51
C ASN A 320 -3.74 3.62 -35.30
N LEU A 321 -2.74 3.17 -34.55
CA LEU A 321 -1.50 3.91 -34.29
C LEU A 321 -0.34 3.19 -34.95
N ASN A 322 0.37 3.84 -35.86
CA ASN A 322 1.57 3.28 -36.50
C ASN A 322 1.34 1.87 -37.14
N GLY A 323 0.14 1.62 -37.68
CA GLY A 323 -0.24 0.32 -38.27
C GLY A 323 -0.63 -0.76 -37.25
N LYS A 324 -0.70 -0.41 -35.97
CA LYS A 324 -1.20 -1.24 -34.87
C LYS A 324 -2.67 -0.94 -34.64
N GLU A 325 -3.53 -1.91 -34.96
CA GLU A 325 -4.98 -1.78 -34.80
C GLU A 325 -5.46 -2.49 -33.52
N VAL A 326 -6.29 -1.81 -32.74
CA VAL A 326 -7.00 -2.33 -31.56
C VAL A 326 -8.37 -1.66 -31.47
N TYR A 327 -9.39 -2.38 -30.99
CA TYR A 327 -10.71 -1.80 -30.73
C TYR A 327 -10.81 -1.28 -29.29
N ALA A 328 -11.54 -0.18 -29.08
CA ALA A 328 -11.83 0.35 -27.76
C ALA A 328 -13.33 0.52 -27.57
N VAL A 329 -13.81 0.21 -26.37
CA VAL A 329 -15.14 0.61 -25.90
C VAL A 329 -14.98 1.54 -24.72
N PHE A 330 -15.87 2.53 -24.61
CA PHE A 330 -15.79 3.54 -23.55
C PHE A 330 -17.00 3.44 -22.63
N ARG A 331 -16.76 3.42 -21.33
CA ARG A 331 -17.82 3.22 -20.33
C ARG A 331 -18.70 4.45 -20.22
N ASP A 332 -19.99 4.23 -19.99
CA ASP A 332 -20.86 5.28 -19.46
C ASP A 332 -20.60 5.40 -17.95
N GLN A 333 -19.90 6.47 -17.55
CA GLN A 333 -19.51 6.67 -16.15
C GLN A 333 -20.75 6.75 -15.25
N VAL A 334 -21.79 7.50 -15.65
CA VAL A 334 -22.99 7.71 -14.81
C VAL A 334 -23.74 6.40 -14.57
N LEU A 335 -23.97 5.58 -15.61
CA LEU A 335 -24.67 4.31 -15.44
C LEU A 335 -23.87 3.33 -14.58
N SER A 336 -22.54 3.32 -14.76
CA SER A 336 -21.63 2.47 -13.98
C SER A 336 -21.61 2.89 -12.50
N ASP A 337 -21.38 4.18 -12.23
CA ASP A 337 -21.30 4.74 -10.88
C ASP A 337 -22.64 4.65 -10.13
N ARG A 338 -23.78 4.64 -10.83
CA ARG A 338 -25.08 4.42 -10.19
C ARG A 338 -25.21 3.02 -9.60
N ILE A 339 -24.68 1.99 -10.27
CA ILE A 339 -24.61 0.63 -9.71
C ILE A 339 -23.60 0.59 -8.55
N GLY A 340 -22.46 1.26 -8.69
CA GLY A 340 -21.43 1.29 -7.64
C GLY A 340 -21.88 1.98 -6.35
N PHE A 341 -22.58 3.11 -6.46
CA PHE A 341 -22.70 4.06 -5.35
C PHE A 341 -24.11 4.60 -5.10
N VAL A 342 -25.06 4.45 -6.04
CA VAL A 342 -26.39 5.08 -5.92
C VAL A 342 -27.46 4.06 -5.57
N TYR A 343 -27.60 2.98 -6.34
CA TYR A 343 -28.71 2.04 -6.18
C TYR A 343 -28.65 1.22 -4.89
N MET A 344 -27.51 1.22 -4.18
CA MET A 344 -27.41 0.65 -2.82
C MET A 344 -28.37 1.33 -1.83
N ASN A 345 -28.81 2.57 -2.13
CA ASN A 345 -29.74 3.33 -1.31
C ASN A 345 -31.20 3.21 -1.77
N TYR A 346 -31.49 2.41 -2.81
CA TYR A 346 -32.83 2.26 -3.39
C TYR A 346 -33.43 0.91 -3.01
N PRO A 347 -34.77 0.79 -2.97
CA PRO A 347 -35.41 -0.51 -3.09
C PRO A 347 -34.88 -1.24 -4.33
N PRO A 348 -34.51 -2.53 -4.25
CA PRO A 348 -33.83 -3.23 -5.35
C PRO A 348 -34.58 -3.20 -6.70
N GLU A 349 -35.91 -3.28 -6.65
CA GLU A 349 -36.77 -3.20 -7.85
C GLU A 349 -36.73 -1.81 -8.51
N ASP A 350 -36.73 -0.75 -7.70
CA ASP A 350 -36.73 0.63 -8.20
C ASP A 350 -35.39 1.02 -8.82
N GLY A 351 -34.28 0.58 -8.22
CA GLY A 351 -32.95 0.74 -8.80
C GLY A 351 -32.84 0.04 -10.18
N ALA A 352 -33.34 -1.20 -10.27
CA ALA A 352 -33.35 -1.95 -11.52
C ALA A 352 -34.21 -1.29 -12.60
N LYS A 353 -35.40 -0.79 -12.23
CA LYS A 353 -36.28 -0.04 -13.12
C LYS A 353 -35.65 1.27 -13.60
N ASP A 354 -35.03 2.05 -12.71
CA ASP A 354 -34.35 3.30 -13.10
C ASP A 354 -33.26 3.04 -14.14
N LEU A 355 -32.40 2.04 -13.94
CA LEU A 355 -31.37 1.68 -14.91
C LEU A 355 -31.99 1.25 -16.25
N TYR A 356 -33.01 0.40 -16.22
CA TYR A 356 -33.73 -0.04 -17.41
C TYR A 356 -34.34 1.13 -18.20
N TYR A 357 -35.02 2.07 -17.52
CA TYR A 357 -35.64 3.22 -18.18
C TYR A 357 -34.62 4.22 -18.72
N ARG A 358 -33.47 4.39 -18.06
CA ARG A 358 -32.36 5.18 -18.57
C ARG A 358 -31.82 4.61 -19.88
N LEU A 359 -31.64 3.29 -19.95
CA LEU A 359 -31.24 2.60 -21.18
C LEU A 359 -32.27 2.77 -22.30
N LEU A 360 -33.57 2.71 -22.00
CA LEU A 360 -34.61 3.00 -22.99
C LEU A 360 -34.59 4.47 -23.47
N LYS A 361 -34.34 5.43 -22.57
CA LYS A 361 -34.19 6.84 -22.94
C LYS A 361 -32.99 7.06 -23.86
N ILE A 362 -31.86 6.41 -23.59
CA ILE A 362 -30.69 6.38 -24.49
C ILE A 362 -31.05 5.79 -25.85
N LYS A 363 -31.72 4.63 -25.88
CA LYS A 363 -32.15 3.99 -27.13
C LYS A 363 -33.04 4.91 -27.97
N ASN A 364 -33.89 5.72 -27.31
CA ASN A 364 -34.81 6.63 -27.99
C ASN A 364 -34.15 7.94 -28.45
N SER A 365 -33.00 8.34 -27.87
CA SER A 365 -32.23 9.48 -28.35
C SER A 365 -31.27 9.15 -29.50
N LEU A 366 -30.98 7.86 -29.70
CA LEU A 366 -30.07 7.38 -30.74
C LEU A 366 -30.73 7.24 -32.14
N PRO A 367 -29.95 7.40 -33.22
CA PRO A 367 -30.41 7.14 -34.58
C PRO A 367 -30.93 5.70 -34.77
N GLN A 368 -32.10 5.54 -35.40
CA GLN A 368 -32.77 4.23 -35.49
C GLN A 368 -32.22 3.27 -36.57
N ASN A 369 -31.24 3.72 -37.36
CA ASN A 369 -30.71 3.01 -38.52
C ASN A 369 -29.39 2.26 -38.25
N SER A 370 -28.86 2.33 -37.02
CA SER A 370 -27.58 1.72 -36.65
C SER A 370 -27.71 0.96 -35.33
N ASP A 371 -26.87 -0.06 -35.15
CA ASP A 371 -26.68 -0.71 -33.86
C ASP A 371 -25.73 0.13 -33.00
N PHE A 372 -26.06 0.28 -31.72
CA PHE A 372 -25.28 1.01 -30.71
C PHE A 372 -25.04 0.12 -29.49
N LEU A 373 -23.96 0.38 -28.78
CA LEU A 373 -23.52 -0.34 -27.58
C LEU A 373 -23.36 0.61 -26.40
N VAL A 374 -24.15 0.40 -25.35
CA VAL A 374 -23.87 0.99 -24.03
C VAL A 374 -22.91 0.07 -23.29
N THR A 375 -21.78 0.62 -22.86
CA THR A 375 -20.80 -0.10 -22.03
C THR A 375 -20.96 0.34 -20.58
N ILE A 376 -21.29 -0.59 -19.69
CA ILE A 376 -21.36 -0.38 -18.24
C ILE A 376 -20.20 -1.16 -17.63
N ALA A 377 -19.21 -0.46 -17.07
CA ALA A 377 -17.95 -1.05 -16.65
C ALA A 377 -17.48 -0.52 -15.28
N LEU A 378 -17.33 -1.43 -14.32
CA LEU A 378 -17.06 -1.14 -12.92
C LEU A 378 -16.49 -2.37 -12.18
N ASP A 379 -15.99 -2.14 -10.97
CA ASP A 379 -15.57 -3.21 -10.06
C ASP A 379 -16.71 -4.14 -9.69
N GLY A 380 -16.40 -5.42 -9.60
CA GLY A 380 -17.36 -6.47 -9.35
C GLY A 380 -17.52 -6.85 -7.88
N GLU A 381 -16.66 -6.38 -6.97
CA GLU A 381 -16.76 -6.75 -5.55
C GLU A 381 -17.32 -5.64 -4.64
N ASN A 382 -17.03 -4.37 -4.92
CA ASN A 382 -17.07 -3.32 -3.89
C ASN A 382 -18.47 -2.95 -3.37
N CYS A 383 -19.49 -2.90 -4.23
CA CYS A 383 -20.77 -2.30 -3.83
C CYS A 383 -21.72 -3.27 -3.12
N TRP A 384 -21.61 -4.58 -3.34
CA TRP A 384 -22.68 -5.53 -3.00
C TRP A 384 -22.95 -5.69 -1.51
N GLU A 385 -21.94 -5.47 -0.66
CA GLU A 385 -22.10 -5.51 0.81
C GLU A 385 -23.04 -4.44 1.37
N TYR A 386 -23.27 -3.38 0.60
CA TYR A 386 -24.13 -2.27 0.97
C TYR A 386 -25.57 -2.44 0.45
N TYR A 387 -25.78 -3.34 -0.51
CA TYR A 387 -27.11 -3.68 -1.00
C TYR A 387 -27.83 -4.62 -0.04
N ASP A 388 -29.16 -4.51 -0.03
CA ASP A 388 -29.99 -5.56 0.54
C ASP A 388 -29.75 -6.89 -0.18
N ASN A 389 -29.65 -7.96 0.61
CA ASN A 389 -29.48 -9.32 0.11
C ASN A 389 -28.29 -9.45 -0.88
N ASP A 390 -27.19 -8.74 -0.62
CA ASP A 390 -25.96 -8.76 -1.42
C ASP A 390 -26.18 -8.41 -2.91
N GLY A 391 -27.11 -7.49 -3.17
CA GLY A 391 -27.44 -7.03 -4.53
C GLY A 391 -28.21 -8.05 -5.38
N ARG A 392 -28.51 -9.24 -4.85
CA ARG A 392 -29.19 -10.31 -5.60
C ARG A 392 -30.55 -9.88 -6.11
N ASP A 393 -31.32 -9.20 -5.28
CA ASP A 393 -32.67 -8.77 -5.64
C ASP A 393 -32.61 -7.72 -6.75
N PHE A 394 -31.63 -6.82 -6.72
CA PHE A 394 -31.40 -5.83 -7.79
C PHE A 394 -31.04 -6.52 -9.11
N LEU A 395 -30.05 -7.43 -9.08
CA LEU A 395 -29.59 -8.14 -10.27
C LEU A 395 -30.70 -9.01 -10.88
N ARG A 396 -31.46 -9.76 -10.07
CA ARG A 396 -32.58 -10.58 -10.56
C ARG A 396 -33.67 -9.72 -11.22
N ASN A 397 -34.04 -8.58 -10.62
CA ASN A 397 -35.01 -7.66 -11.21
C ASN A 397 -34.49 -7.08 -12.53
N LEU A 398 -33.23 -6.60 -12.56
CA LEU A 398 -32.61 -6.06 -13.76
C LEU A 398 -32.53 -7.08 -14.89
N TYR A 399 -32.08 -8.30 -14.60
CA TYR A 399 -31.95 -9.38 -15.58
C TYR A 399 -33.29 -9.88 -16.10
N THR A 400 -34.34 -9.83 -15.28
CA THR A 400 -35.72 -10.10 -15.73
C THR A 400 -36.16 -9.06 -16.74
N LEU A 401 -36.04 -7.77 -16.39
CA LEU A 401 -36.40 -6.65 -17.29
C LEU A 401 -35.65 -6.70 -18.62
N LEU A 402 -34.34 -6.97 -18.59
CA LEU A 402 -33.52 -7.09 -19.80
C LEU A 402 -33.85 -8.34 -20.63
N SER A 403 -34.13 -9.48 -19.98
CA SER A 403 -34.50 -10.73 -20.67
C SER A 403 -35.84 -10.65 -21.41
N ASP A 404 -36.76 -9.83 -20.90
CA ASP A 404 -38.11 -9.62 -21.44
C ASP A 404 -38.18 -8.44 -22.42
N SER A 405 -37.12 -7.62 -22.49
CA SER A 405 -37.08 -6.47 -23.38
C SER A 405 -37.03 -6.86 -24.86
N LYS A 406 -37.77 -6.11 -25.68
CA LYS A 406 -37.70 -6.19 -27.16
C LYS A 406 -36.77 -5.13 -27.75
N GLU A 407 -36.44 -4.10 -26.98
CA GLU A 407 -35.68 -2.93 -27.41
C GLU A 407 -34.22 -2.98 -26.95
N LEU A 408 -33.95 -3.65 -25.83
CA LEU A 408 -32.62 -3.83 -25.26
C LEU A 408 -32.17 -5.28 -25.42
N GLU A 409 -30.88 -5.51 -25.65
CA GLU A 409 -30.28 -6.84 -25.70
C GLU A 409 -28.89 -6.82 -25.08
N THR A 410 -28.62 -7.72 -24.13
CA THR A 410 -27.28 -7.84 -23.56
C THR A 410 -26.36 -8.63 -24.50
N ILE A 411 -25.10 -8.21 -24.61
CA ILE A 411 -24.11 -8.84 -25.48
C ILE A 411 -22.71 -8.74 -24.85
N THR A 412 -21.81 -9.67 -25.20
CA THR A 412 -20.39 -9.51 -24.87
C THR A 412 -19.76 -8.49 -25.81
N VAL A 413 -18.67 -7.83 -25.38
CA VAL A 413 -17.99 -6.84 -26.22
C VAL A 413 -17.46 -7.47 -27.51
N LYS A 414 -16.84 -8.65 -27.40
CA LYS A 414 -16.36 -9.41 -28.57
C LYS A 414 -17.47 -9.68 -29.58
N ASP A 415 -18.61 -10.23 -29.14
CA ASP A 415 -19.72 -10.56 -30.05
C ASP A 415 -20.29 -9.29 -30.71
N PHE A 416 -20.30 -8.15 -30.01
CA PHE A 416 -20.75 -6.88 -30.59
C PHE A 416 -19.78 -6.33 -31.64
N ILE A 417 -18.47 -6.35 -31.37
CA ILE A 417 -17.43 -5.92 -32.32
C ILE A 417 -17.48 -6.75 -33.60
N GLU A 418 -17.70 -8.07 -33.51
CA GLU A 418 -17.83 -8.94 -34.69
C GLU A 418 -19.11 -8.69 -35.50
N LYS A 419 -20.15 -8.17 -34.85
CA LYS A 419 -21.48 -7.94 -35.44
C LYS A 419 -21.65 -6.57 -36.08
N THR A 420 -21.14 -5.52 -35.44
CA THR A 420 -21.44 -4.14 -35.82
C THR A 420 -20.68 -3.70 -37.07
N LYS A 421 -21.23 -2.70 -37.76
CA LYS A 421 -20.54 -1.93 -38.81
C LYS A 421 -20.33 -0.46 -38.41
N ASN A 422 -20.86 -0.07 -37.26
CA ASN A 422 -20.84 1.29 -36.75
C ASN A 422 -19.64 1.46 -35.82
N PHE A 423 -18.51 1.84 -36.40
CA PHE A 423 -17.29 2.15 -35.67
C PHE A 423 -16.99 3.64 -35.74
N GLY A 424 -16.47 4.20 -34.64
CA GLY A 424 -15.65 5.41 -34.72
C GLY A 424 -14.21 5.05 -35.10
N GLU A 425 -13.44 6.04 -35.54
CA GLU A 425 -12.02 5.88 -35.87
C GLU A 425 -11.21 6.86 -35.02
N LEU A 426 -10.10 6.40 -34.44
CA LEU A 426 -9.15 7.22 -33.67
C LEU A 426 -7.73 6.96 -34.18
N ASN A 427 -7.01 8.04 -34.48
CA ASN A 427 -5.59 8.00 -34.84
C ASN A 427 -4.68 8.42 -33.67
N ASN A 428 -5.25 8.62 -32.49
CA ASN A 428 -4.57 8.88 -31.22
C ASN A 428 -5.50 8.51 -30.06
N ILE A 429 -4.93 8.29 -28.87
CA ILE A 429 -5.69 8.20 -27.62
C ILE A 429 -5.08 9.13 -26.57
N PHE A 430 -5.92 9.82 -25.82
CA PHE A 430 -5.48 10.68 -24.72
C PHE A 430 -4.97 9.81 -23.56
N THR A 431 -3.83 10.20 -22.98
CA THR A 431 -3.28 9.49 -21.82
C THR A 431 -4.04 9.85 -20.55
N GLY A 432 -4.56 8.85 -19.85
CA GLY A 432 -5.29 9.04 -18.59
C GLY A 432 -5.96 7.76 -18.12
N SER A 433 -6.69 7.84 -17.02
CA SER A 433 -7.46 6.76 -16.40
C SER A 433 -8.96 7.07 -16.33
N TRP A 434 -9.75 6.15 -15.77
CA TRP A 434 -11.16 6.41 -15.46
C TRP A 434 -11.41 7.45 -14.37
N ILE A 435 -10.37 7.93 -13.69
CA ILE A 435 -10.44 9.03 -12.73
C ILE A 435 -9.94 10.28 -13.43
N ASN A 436 -10.83 11.27 -13.53
CA ASN A 436 -10.56 12.62 -14.07
C ASN A 436 -9.95 12.68 -15.49
N ALA A 437 -9.81 11.53 -16.17
CA ALA A 437 -9.02 11.37 -17.38
C ALA A 437 -7.60 11.94 -17.21
N ASP A 438 -6.94 11.57 -16.11
CA ASP A 438 -5.52 11.82 -15.84
C ASP A 438 -4.92 10.64 -15.05
N LEU A 439 -3.67 10.78 -14.61
CA LEU A 439 -2.92 9.76 -13.85
C LEU A 439 -2.56 10.23 -12.43
N THR A 440 -3.17 11.31 -11.95
CA THR A 440 -2.72 12.01 -10.73
C THR A 440 -3.01 11.28 -9.43
N THR A 441 -3.87 10.25 -9.46
CA THR A 441 -4.17 9.35 -8.32
C THR A 441 -3.08 8.30 -8.06
N TRP A 442 -2.04 8.22 -8.91
CA TRP A 442 -0.95 7.27 -8.69
C TRP A 442 0.44 7.91 -8.79
N ILE A 443 0.52 9.21 -9.04
CA ILE A 443 1.77 9.96 -9.19
C ILE A 443 1.51 11.47 -9.14
N GLY A 444 2.41 12.21 -8.50
CA GLY A 444 2.29 13.66 -8.37
C GLY A 444 2.48 14.14 -6.96
N GLU A 445 1.88 13.44 -6.01
CA GLU A 445 1.99 13.71 -4.60
C GLU A 445 3.28 13.16 -4.00
N ILE A 446 3.63 13.64 -2.81
CA ILE A 446 4.93 13.34 -2.19
C ILE A 446 5.04 11.84 -1.87
N GLU A 447 3.98 11.25 -1.31
CA GLU A 447 3.96 9.84 -0.91
C GLU A 447 4.05 8.92 -2.13
N GLU A 448 3.24 9.18 -3.16
CA GLU A 448 3.26 8.43 -4.42
C GLU A 448 4.64 8.54 -5.10
N ASN A 449 5.19 9.76 -5.18
CA ASN A 449 6.48 9.99 -5.82
C ASN A 449 7.60 9.27 -5.06
N LEU A 450 7.55 9.27 -3.72
CA LEU A 450 8.52 8.54 -2.89
C LEU A 450 8.42 7.03 -3.10
N ALA A 451 7.22 6.48 -3.23
CA ALA A 451 7.01 5.07 -3.56
C ALA A 451 7.60 4.73 -4.94
N TRP A 452 7.40 5.58 -5.95
CA TRP A 452 8.01 5.42 -7.27
C TRP A 452 9.53 5.48 -7.21
N GLU A 453 10.11 6.35 -6.38
CA GLU A 453 11.56 6.41 -6.16
C GLU A 453 12.08 5.10 -5.54
N TYR A 454 11.40 4.58 -4.52
CA TYR A 454 11.79 3.34 -3.85
C TYR A 454 11.75 2.15 -4.80
N LEU A 455 10.71 2.07 -5.64
CA LEU A 455 10.56 1.07 -6.68
C LEU A 455 11.66 1.21 -7.74
N THR A 456 11.93 2.43 -8.23
CA THR A 456 12.97 2.72 -9.23
C THR A 456 14.36 2.30 -8.74
N ILE A 457 14.70 2.67 -7.50
CA ILE A 457 15.96 2.30 -6.85
C ILE A 457 16.10 0.77 -6.78
N THR A 458 15.06 0.09 -6.33
CA THR A 458 15.04 -1.38 -6.19
C THR A 458 15.18 -2.06 -7.56
N ARG A 459 14.43 -1.60 -8.56
CA ARG A 459 14.43 -2.15 -9.93
C ARG A 459 15.78 -1.98 -10.62
N LYS A 460 16.40 -0.80 -10.51
CA LYS A 460 17.76 -0.54 -11.05
C LYS A 460 18.82 -1.38 -10.36
N PHE A 461 18.69 -1.66 -9.06
CA PHE A 461 19.65 -2.48 -8.32
C PHE A 461 19.71 -3.94 -8.81
N VAL A 462 18.58 -4.47 -9.29
CA VAL A 462 18.47 -5.86 -9.77
C VAL A 462 18.56 -6.01 -11.29
N GLU A 463 18.59 -4.92 -12.05
CA GLU A 463 18.63 -4.93 -13.51
C GLU A 463 19.72 -5.85 -14.11
N LYS A 464 20.91 -5.86 -13.51
CA LYS A 464 22.05 -6.70 -13.95
C LYS A 464 22.11 -8.07 -13.27
N LYS A 465 21.20 -8.37 -12.36
CA LYS A 465 21.16 -9.61 -11.57
C LYS A 465 19.93 -10.40 -11.99
N LYS A 466 20.11 -11.40 -12.85
CA LYS A 466 18.98 -12.23 -13.30
C LYS A 466 18.73 -13.41 -12.37
N ASP A 467 19.80 -13.99 -11.83
CA ASP A 467 19.72 -15.19 -10.99
C ASP A 467 19.28 -14.84 -9.57
N ARG A 468 18.30 -15.59 -9.05
CA ARG A 468 17.78 -15.54 -7.67
C ARG A 468 16.96 -14.31 -7.28
N VAL A 469 16.71 -13.37 -8.19
CA VAL A 469 15.83 -12.24 -7.91
C VAL A 469 14.38 -12.71 -7.80
N ASP A 470 13.71 -12.31 -6.72
CA ASP A 470 12.27 -12.46 -6.56
C ASP A 470 11.53 -11.43 -7.44
N TRP A 471 11.41 -11.75 -8.72
CA TRP A 471 10.68 -10.94 -9.69
C TRP A 471 9.19 -10.85 -9.37
N ILE A 472 8.62 -11.83 -8.64
CA ILE A 472 7.22 -11.80 -8.23
C ILE A 472 7.01 -10.64 -7.27
N SER A 473 7.84 -10.50 -6.23
CA SER A 473 7.74 -9.36 -5.32
C SER A 473 8.00 -8.03 -6.02
N LEU A 474 8.95 -7.96 -6.95
CA LEU A 474 9.21 -6.72 -7.69
C LEU A 474 7.99 -6.29 -8.52
N MET A 475 7.42 -7.20 -9.32
CA MET A 475 6.24 -6.89 -10.13
C MET A 475 4.97 -6.71 -9.28
N ALA A 476 4.89 -7.36 -8.11
CA ALA A 476 3.83 -7.08 -7.15
C ALA A 476 3.90 -5.65 -6.63
N ALA A 477 5.11 -5.13 -6.34
CA ALA A 477 5.32 -3.74 -5.93
C ALA A 477 5.01 -2.71 -7.05
N GLU A 478 4.93 -3.12 -8.30
CA GLU A 478 4.50 -2.28 -9.43
C GLU A 478 2.97 -2.10 -9.51
N GLY A 479 2.20 -2.87 -8.74
CA GLY A 479 0.73 -2.81 -8.75
C GLY A 479 0.18 -1.44 -8.35
N SER A 480 -0.93 -1.02 -9.00
CA SER A 480 -1.54 0.30 -8.77
C SER A 480 -2.07 0.50 -7.35
N ASP A 481 -2.46 -0.60 -6.69
CA ASP A 481 -3.10 -0.59 -5.38
C ASP A 481 -2.30 0.15 -4.32
N TRP A 482 -0.97 0.05 -4.34
CA TRP A 482 -0.13 0.72 -3.34
C TRP A 482 -0.17 2.23 -3.51
N PHE A 483 -0.10 2.69 -4.76
CA PHE A 483 -0.08 4.10 -5.12
C PHE A 483 -1.43 4.76 -4.92
N TRP A 484 -2.53 4.01 -5.09
CA TRP A 484 -3.88 4.50 -4.82
C TRP A 484 -4.08 5.00 -3.38
N TRP A 485 -3.42 4.38 -2.39
CA TRP A 485 -3.57 4.74 -0.98
C TRP A 485 -2.52 5.74 -0.49
N TYR A 486 -1.61 6.18 -1.36
CA TYR A 486 -0.62 7.20 -1.02
C TYR A 486 -1.15 8.58 -1.37
N GLY A 487 -0.90 9.54 -0.50
CA GLY A 487 -1.27 10.93 -0.72
C GLY A 487 -2.55 11.33 0.00
N ASP A 488 -3.12 12.42 -0.49
CA ASP A 488 -4.09 13.21 0.23
C ASP A 488 -5.54 12.96 -0.22
N ASP A 489 -5.72 12.29 -1.36
CA ASP A 489 -6.96 12.16 -2.13
C ASP A 489 -7.77 10.89 -1.80
N GLN A 490 -7.13 9.82 -1.33
CA GLN A 490 -7.79 8.57 -0.91
C GLN A 490 -7.50 8.21 0.56
N GLU A 491 -8.37 7.39 1.15
CA GLU A 491 -8.20 6.83 2.50
C GLU A 491 -8.83 5.44 2.57
N SER A 492 -8.03 4.42 2.88
CA SER A 492 -8.53 3.05 3.12
C SER A 492 -8.94 2.81 4.58
N GLY A 493 -8.54 3.71 5.49
CA GLY A 493 -8.57 3.50 6.94
C GLY A 493 -7.49 2.54 7.46
N TYR A 494 -6.62 2.03 6.57
CA TYR A 494 -5.52 1.11 6.85
C TYR A 494 -4.30 1.38 5.93
N ASP A 495 -4.08 2.63 5.50
CA ASP A 495 -3.10 2.99 4.47
C ASP A 495 -1.68 2.51 4.84
N GLU A 496 -1.33 2.63 6.11
CA GLU A 496 -0.11 2.08 6.71
C GLU A 496 0.10 0.56 6.51
N ILE A 497 -0.96 -0.25 6.44
CA ILE A 497 -0.85 -1.69 6.15
C ILE A 497 -0.52 -1.90 4.67
N PHE A 498 -1.15 -1.14 3.77
CA PHE A 498 -0.82 -1.18 2.34
C PHE A 498 0.62 -0.75 2.08
N ASP A 499 1.08 0.29 2.78
CA ASP A 499 2.46 0.74 2.77
C ASP A 499 3.45 -0.34 3.26
N GLU A 500 3.11 -1.04 4.35
CA GLU A 500 3.93 -2.15 4.85
C GLU A 500 4.04 -3.29 3.82
N ILE A 501 2.94 -3.61 3.12
CA ILE A 501 2.93 -4.64 2.07
C ILE A 501 3.83 -4.22 0.92
N PHE A 502 3.68 -2.99 0.42
CA PHE A 502 4.52 -2.44 -0.64
C PHE A 502 6.00 -2.50 -0.28
N ARG A 503 6.38 -1.97 0.89
CA ARG A 503 7.78 -1.99 1.35
C ARG A 503 8.28 -3.41 1.58
N SER A 504 7.43 -4.33 2.04
CA SER A 504 7.80 -5.74 2.23
C SER A 504 8.12 -6.44 0.92
N HIS A 505 7.38 -6.16 -0.16
CA HIS A 505 7.73 -6.63 -1.50
C HIS A 505 9.12 -6.15 -1.91
N LEU A 506 9.41 -4.86 -1.76
CA LEU A 506 10.74 -4.32 -2.06
C LEU A 506 11.83 -4.97 -1.20
N LYS A 507 11.59 -5.16 0.12
CA LYS A 507 12.51 -5.87 1.02
C LYS A 507 12.77 -7.31 0.57
N ASN A 508 11.74 -8.02 0.11
CA ASN A 508 11.85 -9.40 -0.37
C ASN A 508 12.74 -9.50 -1.61
N VAL A 509 12.72 -8.50 -2.51
CA VAL A 509 13.66 -8.42 -3.64
C VAL A 509 15.11 -8.41 -3.16
N TYR A 510 15.48 -7.60 -2.16
CA TYR A 510 16.85 -7.60 -1.62
C TYR A 510 17.21 -8.91 -0.90
N ARG A 511 16.28 -9.46 -0.10
CA ARG A 511 16.46 -10.72 0.62
C ARG A 511 16.71 -11.89 -0.33
N SER A 512 16.00 -11.94 -1.46
CA SER A 512 16.11 -13.02 -2.47
C SER A 512 17.54 -13.19 -3.02
N ILE A 513 18.29 -12.08 -3.10
CA ILE A 513 19.69 -12.06 -3.54
C ILE A 513 20.70 -11.96 -2.39
N ASN A 514 20.26 -12.29 -1.16
CA ASN A 514 21.07 -12.26 0.07
C ASN A 514 21.77 -10.91 0.31
N LYS A 515 21.05 -9.81 0.07
CA LYS A 515 21.52 -8.45 0.36
C LYS A 515 20.67 -7.83 1.46
N ALA A 516 21.31 -7.01 2.30
CA ALA A 516 20.57 -6.13 3.20
C ALA A 516 19.77 -5.13 2.36
N TYR A 517 18.52 -4.91 2.74
CA TYR A 517 17.68 -3.90 2.13
C TYR A 517 18.03 -2.50 2.70
N PRO A 518 17.78 -1.40 1.96
CA PRO A 518 18.03 -0.05 2.44
C PRO A 518 17.17 0.34 3.64
N SER A 519 17.74 1.11 4.58
CA SER A 519 17.03 1.57 5.79
C SER A 519 15.79 2.40 5.48
N PHE A 520 15.71 3.08 4.34
CA PHE A 520 14.52 3.83 3.94
C PHE A 520 13.26 2.95 3.87
N LEU A 521 13.40 1.64 3.55
CA LEU A 521 12.26 0.71 3.53
C LEU A 521 11.75 0.35 4.93
N ASP A 522 12.47 0.70 5.99
CA ASP A 522 11.98 0.57 7.37
C ASP A 522 11.11 1.75 7.80
N PHE A 523 11.05 2.83 7.01
CA PHE A 523 10.22 3.99 7.31
C PHE A 523 8.92 3.94 6.48
N PRO A 524 7.76 4.21 7.11
CA PRO A 524 6.52 4.34 6.37
C PRO A 524 6.56 5.48 5.35
N ILE A 525 5.91 5.27 4.20
CA ILE A 525 5.70 6.33 3.21
C ILE A 525 4.49 7.19 3.59
N VAL A 526 3.44 6.59 4.18
CA VAL A 526 2.24 7.30 4.65
C VAL A 526 2.58 8.20 5.85
N PHE A 527 2.33 9.51 5.72
CA PHE A 527 2.63 10.52 6.74
C PHE A 527 1.42 10.93 7.60
N ARG A 528 0.18 10.65 7.14
CA ARG A 528 -1.05 11.11 7.80
C ARG A 528 -1.44 10.28 9.02
N ASN A 529 -1.16 8.98 9.01
CA ASN A 529 -1.34 8.07 10.13
C ASN A 529 -0.17 7.06 10.21
N PRO A 530 1.11 7.50 10.19
CA PRO A 530 2.23 6.57 10.17
C PRO A 530 2.03 5.62 11.34
N LEU A 531 2.22 4.31 11.13
CA LEU A 531 2.36 3.37 12.23
C LEU A 531 3.53 3.89 13.08
N TRP A 532 3.24 4.72 14.07
CA TRP A 532 4.14 5.14 15.12
C TRP A 532 4.62 3.89 15.91
N ARG A 533 4.11 2.70 15.55
CA ARG A 533 4.27 1.32 16.02
C ARG A 533 5.37 0.46 15.35
N SER A 534 6.35 1.03 14.62
CA SER A 534 7.63 0.33 14.35
C SER A 534 8.92 1.15 14.54
N ARG A 535 8.92 2.16 15.42
CA ARG A 535 10.03 3.12 15.56
C ARG A 535 11.33 2.53 16.13
N ARG A 536 12.46 2.97 15.52
CA ARG A 536 13.70 3.30 16.26
C ARG A 536 13.49 4.64 16.97
N SER A 537 14.00 4.81 18.19
CA SER A 537 13.90 6.07 18.94
C SER A 537 14.42 7.27 18.12
N LEU A 538 13.73 8.41 18.21
CA LEU A 538 14.28 9.72 17.84
C LEU A 538 15.13 10.26 19.00
N ILE A 539 15.91 11.31 18.75
CA ILE A 539 16.66 11.99 19.82
C ILE A 539 15.72 12.82 20.70
N PHE A 540 15.72 12.53 22.01
CA PHE A 540 14.97 13.30 23.00
C PHE A 540 15.55 13.09 24.41
N THR A 541 15.14 13.93 25.34
CA THR A 541 15.56 13.88 26.75
C THR A 541 14.31 13.79 27.64
N PRO A 542 13.95 12.61 28.18
CA PRO A 542 12.86 12.47 29.15
C PRO A 542 13.27 13.05 30.51
N LYS A 543 12.28 13.33 31.36
CA LYS A 543 12.54 13.65 32.76
C LYS A 543 12.56 12.33 33.54
N ILE A 544 13.66 12.09 34.24
CA ILE A 544 13.82 10.86 35.04
C ILE A 544 13.28 11.14 36.44
N ASP A 545 12.01 10.81 36.68
CA ASP A 545 11.35 10.97 37.98
C ASP A 545 10.53 9.75 38.45
N GLY A 546 10.47 8.69 37.64
CA GLY A 546 9.79 7.43 37.95
C GLY A 546 8.28 7.47 37.71
N ILE A 547 7.75 8.53 37.10
CA ILE A 547 6.34 8.72 36.79
C ILE A 547 6.22 9.23 35.36
N ILE A 548 5.19 8.79 34.63
CA ILE A 548 4.88 9.38 33.33
C ILE A 548 4.05 10.63 33.58
N THR A 549 4.69 11.79 33.52
CA THR A 549 4.04 13.07 33.84
C THR A 549 3.15 13.57 32.72
N SER A 550 3.45 13.20 31.48
CA SER A 550 2.60 13.44 30.31
C SER A 550 2.71 12.28 29.31
N LYS A 551 1.69 12.12 28.47
CA LYS A 551 1.73 11.12 27.38
C LYS A 551 2.84 11.43 26.35
N ASP A 552 3.29 12.68 26.28
CA ASP A 552 4.27 13.15 25.31
C ASP A 552 5.72 12.90 25.77
N GLU A 553 5.95 12.65 27.06
CA GLU A 553 7.28 12.55 27.66
C GLU A 553 8.17 11.47 27.02
N TRP A 554 7.59 10.31 26.73
CA TRP A 554 8.27 9.17 26.10
C TRP A 554 7.83 8.94 24.65
N VAL A 555 7.09 9.87 24.03
CA VAL A 555 6.50 9.68 22.68
C VAL A 555 7.55 9.51 21.58
N LEU A 556 8.78 9.97 21.82
CA LEU A 556 9.91 9.90 20.89
C LEU A 556 10.81 8.68 21.10
N SER A 557 10.52 7.87 22.12
CA SER A 557 11.26 6.63 22.42
C SER A 557 10.98 5.52 21.42
N SER A 558 11.66 4.37 21.61
CA SER A 558 11.24 3.12 21.02
C SER A 558 9.80 2.83 21.40
N LEU A 559 9.16 1.97 20.64
CA LEU A 559 7.90 1.41 21.11
C LEU A 559 8.12 0.48 22.29
N ASN A 560 7.01 0.07 22.87
CA ASN A 560 7.03 -1.02 23.80
C ASN A 560 7.56 -2.27 23.08
N LEU A 561 8.78 -2.67 23.42
CA LEU A 561 9.42 -3.83 22.81
C LEU A 561 8.75 -5.16 23.21
N LEU A 562 7.74 -5.11 24.08
CA LEU A 562 6.95 -6.24 24.54
C LEU A 562 5.52 -6.27 23.95
N GLU A 563 5.14 -5.38 23.02
CA GLU A 563 3.76 -5.31 22.49
C GLU A 563 3.23 -6.64 21.92
N GLU A 564 4.10 -7.51 21.43
CA GLU A 564 3.77 -8.85 20.91
C GLU A 564 4.21 -10.02 21.84
N LYS A 565 4.74 -9.71 23.03
CA LYS A 565 5.28 -10.70 23.96
C LYS A 565 4.61 -10.62 25.31
N LYS A 566 3.99 -11.73 25.73
CA LYS A 566 3.48 -11.88 27.09
C LYS A 566 4.63 -12.05 28.07
N SER A 567 4.70 -11.11 29.00
CA SER A 567 5.55 -11.08 30.19
C SER A 567 4.68 -11.11 31.43
N GLU A 568 5.18 -11.70 32.50
CA GLU A 568 4.45 -11.90 33.76
C GLU A 568 4.57 -10.70 34.70
N PHE A 569 5.74 -10.04 34.72
CA PHE A 569 5.98 -8.92 35.64
C PHE A 569 6.28 -7.61 34.91
N ILE A 570 7.13 -7.61 33.88
CA ILE A 570 7.49 -6.42 33.11
C ILE A 570 6.50 -6.21 31.98
N THR A 571 5.59 -5.25 32.06
CA THR A 571 4.57 -5.01 31.03
C THR A 571 5.06 -4.14 29.86
N GLY A 572 6.20 -3.47 30.01
CA GLY A 572 6.76 -2.69 28.92
C GLY A 572 8.24 -2.39 29.05
N ILE A 573 8.92 -2.34 27.90
CA ILE A 573 10.31 -1.88 27.80
C ILE A 573 10.40 -0.86 26.69
N TYR A 574 10.91 0.31 27.04
CA TYR A 574 11.14 1.43 26.14
C TYR A 574 12.59 1.87 26.27
N TYR A 575 13.21 2.27 25.17
CA TYR A 575 14.50 2.95 25.21
C TYR A 575 14.46 4.22 24.37
N GLY A 576 15.20 5.21 24.83
CA GLY A 576 15.37 6.49 24.19
C GLY A 576 16.81 6.95 24.27
N TYR A 577 17.17 8.02 23.58
CA TYR A 577 18.50 8.59 23.77
C TYR A 577 18.57 10.06 23.39
N ASP A 578 19.54 10.74 23.98
CA ASP A 578 20.13 11.96 23.42
C ASP A 578 21.63 11.75 23.14
N LEU A 579 22.35 12.82 22.83
CA LEU A 579 23.78 12.74 22.53
C LEU A 579 24.67 12.44 23.75
N SER A 580 24.12 12.51 24.95
CA SER A 580 24.85 12.33 26.22
C SER A 580 24.49 11.02 26.90
N ASN A 581 23.22 10.61 26.84
CA ASN A 581 22.71 9.47 27.58
C ASN A 581 21.79 8.56 26.74
N LEU A 582 21.84 7.28 27.08
CA LEU A 582 20.77 6.32 26.83
C LEU A 582 19.75 6.42 27.96
N TYR A 583 18.47 6.46 27.61
CA TYR A 583 17.35 6.40 28.53
C TYR A 583 16.64 5.06 28.39
N MET A 584 16.26 4.44 29.49
CA MET A 584 15.39 3.26 29.46
C MET A 584 14.25 3.44 30.44
N ARG A 585 13.07 3.02 30.02
CA ARG A 585 11.87 2.94 30.84
C ARG A 585 11.39 1.50 30.86
N ILE A 586 11.11 1.01 32.05
CA ILE A 586 10.60 -0.34 32.29
C ILE A 586 9.33 -0.22 33.12
N ASP A 587 8.24 -0.70 32.53
CA ASP A 587 6.93 -0.73 33.15
C ASP A 587 6.72 -2.10 33.78
N LEU A 588 6.21 -2.12 35.01
CA LEU A 588 5.89 -3.33 35.75
C LEU A 588 4.37 -3.44 35.90
N MET A 589 3.85 -4.66 36.13
CA MET A 589 2.41 -4.93 36.24
C MET A 589 1.72 -4.16 37.37
N ASP A 590 2.48 -3.79 38.40
CA ASP A 590 2.07 -2.93 39.51
C ASP A 590 3.14 -1.82 39.67
N LYS A 591 2.92 -0.85 40.55
CA LYS A 591 3.88 0.24 40.76
C LYS A 591 5.29 -0.29 41.04
N ALA A 592 6.27 0.21 40.31
CA ALA A 592 7.65 -0.24 40.43
C ALA A 592 8.19 -0.18 41.86
N GLU A 593 7.84 0.85 42.63
CA GLU A 593 8.23 0.99 44.04
C GLU A 593 7.85 -0.22 44.89
N LYS A 594 6.71 -0.87 44.60
CA LYS A 594 6.25 -2.04 45.34
C LYS A 594 7.18 -3.24 45.13
N TYR A 595 7.56 -3.50 43.87
CA TYR A 595 8.50 -4.57 43.55
C TYR A 595 9.84 -4.33 44.23
N PHE A 596 10.39 -3.12 44.10
CA PHE A 596 11.71 -2.83 44.66
C PHE A 596 11.71 -2.82 46.20
N ASN A 597 10.58 -2.51 46.85
CA ASN A 597 10.40 -2.68 48.29
C ASN A 597 10.30 -4.17 48.72
N ASP A 598 9.87 -5.06 47.83
CA ASP A 598 9.78 -6.51 48.04
C ASP A 598 11.07 -7.26 47.60
N ASP A 599 12.22 -6.59 47.66
CA ASP A 599 13.56 -7.10 47.30
C ASP A 599 13.73 -7.51 45.83
N TYR A 600 12.93 -6.92 44.92
CA TYR A 600 13.18 -7.05 43.48
C TYR A 600 14.25 -6.07 43.00
N PHE A 601 15.00 -6.48 41.98
CA PHE A 601 15.92 -5.62 41.25
C PHE A 601 15.99 -6.02 39.78
N ILE A 602 16.38 -5.08 38.92
CA ILE A 602 16.48 -5.31 37.48
C ILE A 602 17.96 -5.36 37.07
N VAL A 603 18.32 -6.31 36.22
CA VAL A 603 19.64 -6.42 35.59
C VAL A 603 19.50 -6.20 34.09
N ILE A 604 20.23 -5.23 33.55
CA ILE A 604 20.30 -4.98 32.12
C ILE A 604 21.69 -5.36 31.60
N ASN A 605 21.73 -6.36 30.72
CA ASN A 605 22.96 -6.86 30.10
C ASN A 605 23.05 -6.37 28.66
N PHE A 606 23.97 -5.45 28.38
CA PHE A 606 24.28 -4.96 27.05
C PHE A 606 25.44 -5.74 26.44
N TYR A 607 25.35 -6.12 25.15
CA TYR A 607 26.37 -6.91 24.48
C TYR A 607 26.44 -6.70 22.95
N SER A 608 27.61 -6.97 22.37
CA SER A 608 27.79 -7.01 20.90
C SER A 608 27.92 -8.46 20.41
N ARG A 609 27.40 -8.76 19.21
CA ARG A 609 27.46 -10.08 18.57
C ARG A 609 28.76 -10.37 17.80
N ASN A 610 29.60 -9.37 17.57
CA ASN A 610 30.85 -9.53 16.84
C ASN A 610 31.96 -10.16 17.72
N LYS A 611 32.92 -10.86 17.10
CA LYS A 611 34.04 -11.53 17.80
C LYS A 611 34.86 -10.51 18.61
N GLY A 612 34.85 -10.66 19.94
CA GLY A 612 35.46 -9.75 20.92
C GLY A 612 34.45 -9.11 21.88
N SER A 613 33.54 -9.91 22.44
CA SER A 613 32.31 -9.47 23.11
C SER A 613 32.54 -8.40 24.18
N CYS A 614 32.30 -7.14 23.83
CA CYS A 614 32.12 -6.09 24.82
C CYS A 614 30.78 -6.31 25.50
N LYS A 615 30.78 -6.26 26.83
CA LYS A 615 29.61 -6.44 27.66
C LYS A 615 29.58 -5.33 28.71
N TYR A 616 28.41 -4.75 28.91
CA TYR A 616 28.16 -3.84 30.02
C TYR A 616 26.96 -4.36 30.78
N ARG A 617 27.08 -4.48 32.10
CA ARG A 617 26.01 -4.96 32.98
C ARG A 617 25.64 -3.83 33.92
N LEU A 618 24.34 -3.57 34.02
CA LEU A 618 23.77 -2.57 34.90
C LEU A 618 22.78 -3.24 35.85
N ASP A 619 23.07 -3.16 37.15
CA ASP A 619 22.16 -3.65 38.20
C ASP A 619 21.41 -2.45 38.79
N LEU A 620 20.10 -2.38 38.60
CA LEU A 620 19.20 -1.35 39.11
C LEU A 620 18.63 -1.79 40.46
N ARG A 621 19.07 -1.16 41.56
CA ARG A 621 18.66 -1.45 42.94
C ARG A 621 18.21 -0.16 43.65
N ASN A 622 17.50 -0.28 44.78
CA ASN A 622 17.04 0.86 45.59
C ASN A 622 18.17 1.77 46.12
N GLU A 623 19.43 1.30 46.13
CA GLU A 623 20.60 2.05 46.57
C GLU A 623 21.53 2.38 45.38
N LEU A 624 21.79 3.69 45.20
CA LEU A 624 22.73 4.37 44.28
C LEU A 624 23.40 3.53 43.16
N CYS A 625 22.92 3.69 41.92
CA CYS A 625 23.68 3.27 40.73
C CYS A 625 24.83 4.26 40.43
N GLY A 626 26.04 4.01 40.92
CA GLY A 626 27.33 4.49 40.37
C GLY A 626 27.54 5.97 39.99
N ASP A 627 28.74 6.31 39.53
CA ASP A 627 29.06 7.68 39.08
C ASP A 627 28.28 8.01 37.79
N ASN A 628 27.38 9.00 37.89
CA ASN A 628 26.58 9.65 36.84
C ASN A 628 25.42 8.85 36.20
N ILE A 629 24.92 7.76 36.81
CA ILE A 629 23.68 7.10 36.37
C ILE A 629 22.52 7.63 37.22
N SER A 630 21.45 8.09 36.57
CA SER A 630 20.23 8.52 37.28
C SER A 630 19.20 7.41 37.21
N LEU A 631 18.76 6.89 38.36
CA LEU A 631 17.71 5.88 38.48
C LEU A 631 16.56 6.47 39.31
N LYS A 632 15.34 6.35 38.80
CA LYS A 632 14.12 6.66 39.55
C LYS A 632 13.13 5.53 39.44
N ILE A 633 12.57 5.18 40.59
CA ILE A 633 11.64 4.08 40.77
C ILE A 633 10.46 4.66 41.52
N LYS A 634 9.29 4.67 40.88
CA LYS A 634 8.03 5.02 41.55
C LYS A 634 6.88 4.23 40.94
N ASP A 635 6.18 4.78 39.96
CA ASP A 635 5.14 4.04 39.23
C ASP A 635 5.81 3.13 38.18
N ILE A 636 6.88 3.63 37.56
CA ILE A 636 7.73 2.94 36.59
C ILE A 636 9.21 2.99 37.01
N VAL A 637 10.06 2.24 36.33
CA VAL A 637 11.52 2.34 36.46
C VAL A 637 12.06 3.16 35.30
N GLU A 638 12.77 4.24 35.60
CA GLU A 638 13.45 5.07 34.61
C GLU A 638 14.93 5.17 34.93
N VAL A 639 15.77 4.97 33.91
CA VAL A 639 17.21 5.09 34.05
C VAL A 639 17.83 5.91 32.93
N SER A 640 18.77 6.78 33.30
CA SER A 640 19.67 7.50 32.40
C SER A 640 21.09 6.98 32.55
N ILE A 641 21.69 6.54 31.44
CA ILE A 641 23.00 5.89 31.37
C ILE A 641 23.89 6.69 30.42
N PRO A 642 24.98 7.30 30.91
CA PRO A 642 25.88 8.06 30.05
C PRO A 642 26.58 7.18 28.99
N TRP A 643 26.81 7.75 27.80
CA TRP A 643 27.47 7.02 26.70
C TRP A 643 28.91 6.57 27.00
N ASP A 644 29.57 7.15 28.01
CA ASP A 644 30.93 6.77 28.44
C ASP A 644 31.00 5.33 28.98
N LYS A 645 29.88 4.78 29.48
CA LYS A 645 29.76 3.38 29.91
C LYS A 645 29.82 2.40 28.74
N PHE A 646 29.64 2.89 27.51
CA PHE A 646 29.63 2.10 26.27
C PHE A 646 30.92 2.26 25.44
N THR A 647 32.01 2.76 26.02
CA THR A 647 33.30 3.01 25.33
C THR A 647 33.93 1.78 24.64
N GLY A 648 33.56 0.56 25.02
CA GLY A 648 33.97 -0.68 24.34
C GLY A 648 33.13 -1.05 23.11
N PHE A 649 31.95 -0.47 22.94
CA PHE A 649 31.07 -0.74 21.80
C PHE A 649 31.47 0.12 20.60
N GLY A 650 31.49 -0.47 19.40
CA GLY A 650 31.75 0.29 18.19
C GLY A 650 30.62 1.31 17.95
N ARG A 651 30.96 2.56 17.57
CA ARG A 651 29.98 3.64 17.34
C ARG A 651 28.88 3.30 16.33
N ASN A 652 29.12 2.37 15.41
CA ASN A 652 28.15 1.91 14.41
C ASN A 652 27.75 0.44 14.63
N SER A 653 27.98 -0.11 15.82
CA SER A 653 27.63 -1.49 16.14
C SER A 653 26.29 -1.53 16.85
N LYS A 654 25.47 -2.53 16.51
CA LYS A 654 24.26 -2.84 17.27
C LYS A 654 24.65 -3.27 18.67
N ILE A 655 24.16 -2.54 19.65
CA ILE A 655 24.25 -2.87 21.07
C ILE A 655 22.95 -3.60 21.41
N HIS A 656 23.05 -4.91 21.54
CA HIS A 656 21.92 -5.71 21.99
C HIS A 656 21.80 -5.62 23.50
N PHE A 657 20.58 -5.79 24.01
CA PHE A 657 20.39 -5.84 25.45
C PHE A 657 19.39 -6.92 25.86
N LYS A 658 19.54 -7.34 27.11
CA LYS A 658 18.68 -8.30 27.79
C LYS A 658 18.29 -7.71 29.13
N VAL A 659 17.03 -7.85 29.52
CA VAL A 659 16.49 -7.35 30.80
C VAL A 659 16.07 -8.54 31.64
N ASP A 660 16.66 -8.69 32.82
CA ASP A 660 16.33 -9.73 33.79
C ASP A 660 15.73 -9.07 35.04
N LEU A 661 14.53 -9.48 35.46
CA LEU A 661 13.96 -9.14 36.76
C LEU A 661 14.34 -10.24 37.75
N CYS A 662 14.87 -9.85 38.90
CA CYS A 662 15.33 -10.76 39.95
C CYS A 662 14.65 -10.43 41.28
N LYS A 663 14.40 -11.44 42.10
CA LYS A 663 13.99 -11.30 43.51
C LYS A 663 15.05 -11.96 44.39
N ASN A 664 15.64 -11.23 45.33
CA ASN A 664 16.77 -11.69 46.15
C ASN A 664 18.00 -12.15 45.34
N THR A 665 18.07 -13.44 44.99
CA THR A 665 19.14 -14.03 44.17
C THR A 665 18.61 -14.84 43.00
N GLU A 666 17.29 -14.98 42.88
CA GLU A 666 16.64 -15.76 41.84
C GLU A 666 16.12 -14.83 40.74
N MET A 667 16.40 -15.21 39.49
CA MET A 667 15.84 -14.55 38.32
C MET A 667 14.39 -15.02 38.15
N VAL A 668 13.45 -14.08 38.23
CA VAL A 668 12.01 -14.36 38.16
C VAL A 668 11.46 -14.14 36.75
N GLU A 669 12.07 -13.25 35.98
CA GLU A 669 11.71 -13.02 34.58
C GLU A 669 12.95 -12.61 33.78
N SER A 670 13.00 -13.03 32.51
CA SER A 670 14.16 -12.81 31.63
C SER A 670 13.67 -12.52 30.22
N LEU A 671 13.97 -11.32 29.73
CA LEU A 671 13.47 -10.79 28.46
C LEU A 671 14.63 -10.48 27.53
N GLU A 672 14.65 -11.19 26.40
CA GLU A 672 15.60 -11.02 25.32
C GLU A 672 14.88 -11.11 23.97
N ASP A 673 15.20 -10.21 23.05
CA ASP A 673 14.76 -10.30 21.67
C ASP A 673 15.93 -10.01 20.74
N THR A 674 16.32 -11.02 19.98
CA THR A 674 17.49 -10.88 19.13
C THR A 674 17.28 -9.97 17.91
N GLU A 675 16.04 -9.72 17.53
CA GLU A 675 15.66 -8.87 16.40
C GLU A 675 15.28 -7.46 16.84
N ASN A 676 14.65 -7.33 18.02
CA ASN A 676 14.06 -6.06 18.48
C ASN A 676 14.80 -5.38 19.65
N PHE A 677 15.53 -6.11 20.50
CA PHE A 677 16.20 -5.51 21.67
C PHE A 677 17.62 -5.10 21.31
N TRP A 678 17.74 -4.01 20.57
CA TRP A 678 19.02 -3.39 20.29
C TRP A 678 18.88 -1.91 19.96
N PHE A 679 19.96 -1.16 20.14
CA PHE A 679 20.08 0.23 19.70
C PHE A 679 21.49 0.49 19.14
N GLU A 680 21.66 1.65 18.53
CA GLU A 680 22.96 2.17 18.10
C GLU A 680 23.22 3.47 18.86
N ILE A 681 24.49 3.81 19.06
CA ILE A 681 24.87 5.09 19.66
C ILE A 681 24.51 6.18 18.64
N PRO A 682 23.65 7.16 18.99
CA PRO A 682 23.23 8.19 18.06
C PRO A 682 24.42 9.05 17.64
N ASN A 683 24.36 9.56 16.42
CA ASN A 683 25.33 10.51 15.91
C ASN A 683 24.67 11.85 15.55
N LEU A 684 25.48 12.86 15.23
CA LEU A 684 24.98 14.20 14.90
C LEU A 684 24.06 14.23 13.67
N MET A 685 24.14 13.25 12.76
CA MET A 685 23.18 13.14 11.66
C MET A 685 21.78 12.78 12.18
N ASP A 686 21.69 11.91 13.17
CA ASP A 686 20.42 11.55 13.79
C ASP A 686 19.81 12.75 14.52
N GLU A 687 20.64 13.65 15.07
CA GLU A 687 20.19 14.90 15.71
C GLU A 687 19.58 15.85 14.68
N ILE A 688 20.24 16.03 13.52
CA ILE A 688 19.74 16.86 12.41
C ILE A 688 18.38 16.32 11.94
N ILE A 689 18.29 15.02 11.67
CA ILE A 689 17.06 14.37 11.19
C ILE A 689 15.94 14.52 12.22
N THR A 690 16.23 14.30 13.50
CA THR A 690 15.24 14.44 14.56
C THR A 690 14.73 15.88 14.66
N LYS A 691 15.62 16.87 14.67
CA LYS A 691 15.24 18.29 14.77
C LYS A 691 14.42 18.75 13.56
N LEU A 692 14.79 18.32 12.35
CA LEU A 692 14.02 18.60 11.14
C LEU A 692 12.64 17.96 11.18
N PHE A 693 12.55 16.72 11.69
CA PHE A 693 11.29 16.00 11.81
C PHE A 693 10.34 16.61 12.85
N LEU A 694 10.87 17.04 14.00
CA LEU A 694 10.10 17.67 15.08
C LEU A 694 9.79 19.14 14.83
N PHE A 695 10.24 19.69 13.70
CA PHE A 695 10.01 21.08 13.37
C PHE A 695 8.52 21.29 13.02
N GLY A 696 7.87 22.21 13.72
CA GLY A 696 6.40 22.25 13.84
C GLY A 696 5.59 22.41 12.55
N ASP A 697 6.20 22.91 11.46
CA ASP A 697 5.56 22.97 10.14
C ASP A 697 6.51 22.40 9.07
N PRO A 698 6.27 21.19 8.54
CA PRO A 698 7.12 20.56 7.54
C PRO A 698 7.05 21.23 6.16
N SER A 699 5.99 22.04 5.89
CA SER A 699 5.80 22.77 4.63
C SER A 699 6.63 24.05 4.56
N ARG A 700 7.09 24.52 5.73
CA ARG A 700 7.90 25.72 5.88
C ARG A 700 9.11 25.69 4.95
N LYS A 701 9.32 26.79 4.25
CA LYS A 701 10.41 26.92 3.29
C LYS A 701 11.72 27.27 3.99
N VAL A 702 12.80 26.70 3.48
CA VAL A 702 14.19 26.92 3.87
C VAL A 702 14.99 27.31 2.65
N GLU A 703 15.99 28.15 2.84
CA GLU A 703 16.87 28.58 1.77
C GLU A 703 18.06 27.62 1.67
N LEU A 704 18.23 27.02 0.50
CA LEU A 704 19.39 26.22 0.11
C LEU A 704 20.19 27.00 -0.93
N SER A 705 21.38 27.46 -0.57
CA SER A 705 22.34 28.09 -1.48
C SER A 705 23.49 27.12 -1.75
N THR A 706 23.71 26.76 -3.02
CA THR A 706 24.70 25.77 -3.44
C THR A 706 25.56 26.31 -4.57
N MET A 707 26.88 26.14 -4.46
CA MET A 707 27.82 26.43 -5.54
C MET A 707 28.18 25.14 -6.27
N LEU A 708 28.15 25.17 -7.61
CA LEU A 708 28.36 24.04 -8.50
C LEU A 708 29.49 24.36 -9.50
N ILE A 709 30.18 23.35 -10.04
CA ILE A 709 31.13 23.53 -11.15
C ILE A 709 30.51 23.09 -12.48
N SER A 710 30.54 23.98 -13.48
CA SER A 710 30.01 23.81 -14.82
C SER A 710 31.03 23.21 -15.80
N ARG A 711 31.28 21.89 -15.73
CA ARG A 711 31.82 21.07 -16.85
C ARG A 711 31.80 19.59 -16.51
N LYS A 712 31.64 18.71 -17.52
CA LYS A 712 31.93 17.25 -17.47
C LYS A 712 31.41 16.50 -16.22
N LYS A 713 30.17 16.81 -15.77
CA LYS A 713 29.45 16.11 -14.68
C LYS A 713 30.14 16.25 -13.33
N VAL A 714 30.14 17.46 -12.77
CA VAL A 714 30.78 17.80 -11.48
C VAL A 714 29.75 18.39 -10.49
N TYR A 715 30.10 18.27 -9.21
CA TYR A 715 29.27 18.28 -7.99
C TYR A 715 29.06 19.66 -7.34
N ASN A 716 28.43 19.66 -6.17
CA ASN A 716 28.42 20.76 -5.20
C ASN A 716 29.83 21.01 -4.64
N LEU A 717 30.27 22.26 -4.74
CA LEU A 717 31.45 22.78 -4.06
C LEU A 717 31.18 23.13 -2.60
N TYR A 718 29.98 23.62 -2.31
CA TYR A 718 29.56 24.03 -0.99
C TYR A 718 28.04 24.21 -1.01
N SER A 719 27.37 23.74 0.03
CA SER A 719 25.93 23.99 0.23
C SER A 719 25.71 24.61 1.61
N LYS A 720 25.03 25.75 1.63
CA LYS A 720 24.56 26.43 2.82
C LYS A 720 23.05 26.29 2.93
N VAL A 721 22.59 25.80 4.07
CA VAL A 721 21.17 25.61 4.39
C VAL A 721 20.80 26.53 5.54
N SER A 722 19.92 27.47 5.29
CA SER A 722 19.45 28.43 6.29
C SER A 722 17.99 28.14 6.65
N ILE A 723 17.75 27.64 7.86
CA ILE A 723 16.41 27.49 8.41
C ILE A 723 16.05 28.80 9.11
N LEU A 724 15.43 29.70 8.33
CA LEU A 724 15.10 31.06 8.76
C LEU A 724 13.84 31.08 9.60
N GLN A 725 13.81 31.91 10.66
CA GLN A 725 12.77 31.82 11.68
C GLN A 725 11.36 32.29 11.27
N ASP A 726 11.18 33.16 10.25
CA ASP A 726 9.86 33.58 9.73
C ASP A 726 9.94 34.43 8.43
N SER A 727 10.28 33.91 7.24
CA SER A 727 10.37 34.79 6.05
C SER A 727 10.13 34.20 4.67
N LEU A 728 10.12 32.88 4.49
CA LEU A 728 10.03 32.26 3.16
C LEU A 728 8.66 31.62 2.97
N GLN A 729 7.81 32.22 2.12
CA GLN A 729 6.44 31.75 1.86
C GLN A 729 6.20 31.29 0.41
N LYS A 730 7.19 31.43 -0.48
CA LYS A 730 7.04 31.10 -1.90
C LYS A 730 8.21 30.30 -2.41
N ASP A 731 7.93 29.45 -3.39
CA ASP A 731 8.97 28.81 -4.18
C ASP A 731 9.82 29.86 -4.89
N PHE A 732 11.12 29.66 -4.86
CA PHE A 732 12.10 30.57 -5.41
C PHE A 732 13.26 29.75 -5.92
N VAL A 733 13.75 30.09 -7.10
CA VAL A 733 14.98 29.56 -7.66
C VAL A 733 15.72 30.73 -8.31
N LYS A 734 16.96 30.94 -7.90
CA LYS A 734 17.90 31.87 -8.52
C LYS A 734 19.12 31.09 -8.96
N ILE A 735 19.52 31.28 -10.21
CA ILE A 735 20.73 30.67 -10.78
C ILE A 735 21.60 31.80 -11.28
N GLU A 736 22.80 31.92 -10.73
CA GLU A 736 23.83 32.84 -11.20
C GLU A 736 24.97 32.05 -11.83
N ASN A 737 25.37 32.40 -13.05
CA ASN A 737 26.41 31.70 -13.77
C ASN A 737 27.64 32.61 -13.90
N ASN A 738 28.71 32.25 -13.18
CA ASN A 738 29.98 32.96 -13.13
C ASN A 738 31.06 32.17 -13.89
N GLY A 739 30.72 31.68 -15.09
CA GLY A 739 31.63 30.94 -15.97
C GLY A 739 31.62 29.44 -15.68
N GLU A 740 32.70 28.93 -15.10
CA GLU A 740 32.79 27.51 -14.70
C GLU A 740 32.18 27.25 -13.31
N ILE A 741 31.67 28.27 -12.62
CA ILE A 741 30.99 28.11 -11.32
C ILE A 741 29.56 28.64 -11.45
N ILE A 742 28.59 27.84 -11.00
CA ILE A 742 27.16 28.17 -10.98
C ILE A 742 26.71 28.24 -9.53
N GLU A 743 26.13 29.35 -9.12
CA GLU A 743 25.48 29.50 -7.83
C GLU A 743 23.97 29.29 -7.98
N VAL A 744 23.41 28.40 -7.17
CA VAL A 744 21.98 28.09 -7.15
C VAL A 744 21.45 28.38 -5.77
N THR A 745 20.50 29.30 -5.65
CA THR A 745 19.73 29.50 -4.43
C THR A 745 18.30 29.05 -4.67
N LYS A 746 17.80 28.12 -3.86
CA LYS A 746 16.45 27.56 -3.98
C LYS A 746 15.75 27.57 -2.63
N HIS A 747 14.47 27.88 -2.62
CA HIS A 747 13.60 27.58 -1.48
C HIS A 747 13.07 26.15 -1.63
N ILE A 748 13.34 25.33 -0.63
CA ILE A 748 12.77 23.98 -0.50
C ILE A 748 11.99 23.90 0.82
N SER A 749 11.06 22.99 0.95
CA SER A 749 10.38 22.72 2.22
C SER A 749 11.34 22.06 3.22
N LEU A 750 11.06 22.21 4.52
CA LEU A 750 11.73 21.45 5.57
C LEU A 750 11.63 19.95 5.34
N ARG A 751 10.49 19.49 4.81
CA ARG A 751 10.27 18.10 4.39
C ARG A 751 11.24 17.67 3.28
N GLU A 752 11.40 18.46 2.22
CA GLU A 752 12.39 18.19 1.16
C GLU A 752 13.84 18.19 1.71
N LEU A 753 14.16 19.10 2.63
CA LEU A 753 15.46 19.11 3.29
C LEU A 753 15.68 17.85 4.12
N LEU A 754 14.69 17.42 4.90
CA LEU A 754 14.73 16.18 5.68
C LEU A 754 15.06 14.99 4.77
N PHE A 755 14.38 14.86 3.62
CA PHE A 755 14.68 13.81 2.65
C PHE A 755 16.10 13.89 2.10
N LEU A 756 16.58 15.09 1.73
CA LEU A 756 17.95 15.26 1.26
C LEU A 756 18.98 14.80 2.29
N ILE A 757 18.81 15.18 3.56
CA ILE A 757 19.72 14.79 4.65
C ILE A 757 19.63 13.28 4.92
N GLN A 758 18.44 12.69 4.88
CA GLN A 758 18.25 11.24 5.02
C GLN A 758 18.93 10.46 3.90
N CYS A 759 18.77 10.90 2.64
CA CYS A 759 19.47 10.32 1.50
C CYS A 759 20.98 10.36 1.72
N VAL A 760 21.53 11.49 2.16
CA VAL A 760 22.96 11.66 2.47
C VAL A 760 23.45 10.69 3.56
N ARG A 761 22.64 10.42 4.60
CA ARG A 761 22.94 9.40 5.64
C ARG A 761 23.02 7.99 5.04
N ASP A 762 22.09 7.65 4.16
CA ASP A 762 21.83 6.28 3.73
C ASP A 762 22.67 5.84 2.51
N LEU A 763 23.40 6.77 1.88
CA LEU A 763 24.32 6.52 0.74
C LEU A 763 25.41 5.45 1.01
N LYS A 764 25.72 5.11 2.28
CA LYS A 764 26.63 4.01 2.63
C LYS A 764 26.13 2.63 2.20
N VAL A 765 24.82 2.44 2.08
CA VAL A 765 24.20 1.12 1.81
C VAL A 765 24.28 0.74 0.34
N PHE A 766 24.35 1.72 -0.56
CA PHE A 766 24.06 1.51 -1.97
C PHE A 766 25.16 0.80 -2.76
N GLY A 767 26.44 0.86 -2.36
CA GLY A 767 27.52 0.20 -3.10
C GLY A 767 27.55 0.51 -4.61
N ILE A 768 26.93 1.62 -5.04
CA ILE A 768 26.84 2.06 -6.43
C ILE A 768 28.21 2.67 -6.79
N LEU A 769 29.16 1.80 -7.06
CA LEU A 769 30.41 2.12 -7.72
C LEU A 769 30.24 1.69 -9.17
N ASP A 770 29.77 2.63 -9.99
CA ASP A 770 30.17 2.84 -11.39
C ASP A 770 29.09 3.66 -12.11
N LYS A 771 29.08 4.97 -11.82
CA LYS A 771 29.19 6.06 -12.83
C LYS A 771 28.51 7.38 -12.45
N TYR A 772 27.63 7.49 -11.44
CA TYR A 772 26.93 8.78 -11.23
C TYR A 772 26.64 9.27 -9.79
N VAL A 773 26.86 8.51 -8.72
CA VAL A 773 26.66 9.07 -7.36
C VAL A 773 27.69 8.49 -6.38
N CYS A 774 28.64 9.33 -5.96
CA CYS A 774 29.56 9.05 -4.86
C CYS A 774 29.50 10.20 -3.85
N ALA A 775 28.68 10.10 -2.81
CA ALA A 775 28.85 10.93 -1.63
C ALA A 775 28.90 10.06 -0.38
N PRO A 776 30.07 9.48 -0.05
CA PRO A 776 30.27 8.98 1.29
C PRO A 776 30.52 10.18 2.23
N VAL A 777 29.59 10.45 3.13
CA VAL A 777 29.79 11.35 4.27
C VAL A 777 31.03 10.90 5.04
N GLY A 778 31.95 11.84 5.28
CA GLY A 778 33.15 11.61 6.07
C GLY A 778 32.86 11.70 7.55
N ARG A 779 32.36 12.85 7.98
CA ARG A 779 32.07 13.17 9.38
C ARG A 779 30.94 14.20 9.44
N VAL A 780 30.18 14.17 10.53
CA VAL A 780 29.30 15.28 10.92
C VAL A 780 29.90 15.93 12.16
N SER A 781 29.98 17.25 12.18
CA SER A 781 30.44 18.05 13.32
C SER A 781 29.42 19.15 13.64
N LYS A 782 29.48 19.69 14.85
CA LYS A 782 28.62 20.76 15.33
C LYS A 782 29.48 21.81 16.02
N THR A 783 29.48 23.04 15.52
CA THR A 783 30.28 24.16 16.03
C THR A 783 29.39 25.39 16.11
N GLU A 784 29.28 26.03 17.28
CA GLU A 784 28.47 27.25 17.48
C GLU A 784 27.00 27.14 16.97
N GLY A 785 26.40 25.94 17.08
CA GLY A 785 25.03 25.69 16.62
C GLY A 785 24.89 25.42 15.12
N ILE A 786 26.00 25.40 14.37
CA ILE A 786 26.04 25.07 12.95
C ILE A 786 26.38 23.58 12.81
N TYR A 787 25.54 22.84 12.09
CA TYR A 787 25.85 21.45 11.72
C TYR A 787 26.62 21.43 10.42
N VAL A 788 27.74 20.72 10.41
CA VAL A 788 28.62 20.62 9.26
C VAL A 788 28.74 19.16 8.85
N ILE A 789 28.26 18.85 7.65
CA ILE A 789 28.41 17.54 7.03
C ILE A 789 29.63 17.61 6.12
N GLU A 790 30.70 16.95 6.54
CA GLU A 790 31.99 16.94 5.85
C GLU A 790 32.07 15.79 4.84
N PRO A 791 32.64 16.04 3.65
CA PRO A 791 32.90 14.98 2.69
C PRO A 791 34.07 14.10 3.17
N LYS A 792 34.20 12.88 2.63
CA LYS A 792 35.44 12.10 2.82
C LYS A 792 36.64 12.79 2.20
N VAL A 793 37.81 12.59 2.82
CA VAL A 793 39.11 13.19 2.42
C VAL A 793 39.39 13.10 0.92
N PHE A 794 39.12 11.96 0.28
CA PHE A 794 39.40 11.81 -1.15
C PHE A 794 38.56 12.73 -2.05
N VAL A 795 37.33 13.08 -1.64
CA VAL A 795 36.45 14.01 -2.38
C VAL A 795 37.01 15.41 -2.28
N HIS A 796 37.40 15.80 -1.06
CA HIS A 796 38.04 17.08 -0.81
C HIS A 796 39.34 17.23 -1.63
N ASP A 797 40.20 16.21 -1.62
CA ASP A 797 41.44 16.19 -2.42
C ASP A 797 41.18 16.25 -3.93
N PHE A 798 40.12 15.57 -4.40
CA PHE A 798 39.71 15.61 -5.80
C PHE A 798 39.27 17.01 -6.21
N LEU A 799 38.37 17.64 -5.46
CA LEU A 799 37.89 19.01 -5.73
C LEU A 799 39.05 19.99 -5.74
N LYS A 800 39.95 19.89 -4.75
CA LYS A 800 41.15 20.73 -4.67
C LYS A 800 42.04 20.60 -5.90
N LYS A 801 42.40 19.37 -6.29
CA LYS A 801 43.21 19.12 -7.51
C LYS A 801 42.53 19.61 -8.78
N TYR A 802 41.21 19.50 -8.86
CA TYR A 802 40.45 19.97 -10.01
C TYR A 802 40.47 21.50 -10.11
N ILE A 803 40.20 22.19 -9.00
CA ILE A 803 40.27 23.66 -8.91
C ILE A 803 41.67 24.16 -9.29
N GLU A 804 42.72 23.54 -8.75
CA GLU A 804 44.12 23.88 -9.07
C GLU A 804 44.45 23.67 -10.56
N LYS A 805 44.01 22.55 -11.13
CA LYS A 805 44.28 22.19 -12.52
C LYS A 805 43.57 23.12 -13.51
N GLU A 806 42.30 23.40 -13.29
CA GLU A 806 41.48 24.23 -14.18
C GLU A 806 41.61 25.73 -13.84
N LYS A 807 42.37 26.10 -12.80
CA LYS A 807 42.63 27.47 -12.34
C LYS A 807 41.35 28.25 -12.03
N LEU A 808 40.43 27.60 -11.32
CA LEU A 808 39.14 28.19 -10.97
C LEU A 808 39.29 29.19 -9.82
N GLU A 809 38.67 30.35 -9.97
CA GLU A 809 38.53 31.33 -8.89
C GLU A 809 37.25 31.00 -8.11
N VAL A 810 37.39 30.40 -6.93
CA VAL A 810 36.26 29.96 -6.12
C VAL A 810 36.07 30.90 -4.93
N PRO A 811 34.86 31.47 -4.72
CA PRO A 811 34.61 32.44 -3.65
C PRO A 811 34.34 31.78 -2.28
N ILE A 812 35.02 30.66 -1.97
CA ILE A 812 34.92 29.97 -0.67
C ILE A 812 36.29 29.54 -0.16
N GLU A 813 36.40 29.42 1.16
CA GLU A 813 37.60 28.92 1.82
C GLU A 813 37.83 27.44 1.44
N MET A 814 39.10 27.07 1.23
CA MET A 814 39.47 25.74 0.77
C MET A 814 39.00 24.63 1.69
N ASP A 815 38.92 24.86 3.00
CA ASP A 815 38.48 23.86 3.96
C ASP A 815 36.98 23.54 3.85
N LYS A 816 36.17 24.47 3.29
CA LYS A 816 34.72 24.31 3.08
C LYS A 816 34.35 23.50 1.84
N LEU A 817 35.34 23.09 1.05
CA LEU A 817 35.11 22.31 -0.16
C LEU A 817 34.38 21.00 0.12
N GLY A 818 33.22 20.85 -0.51
CA GLY A 818 32.31 19.71 -0.46
C GLY A 818 31.46 19.63 0.81
N ARG A 819 31.45 20.67 1.66
CA ARG A 819 30.66 20.69 2.89
C ARG A 819 29.20 21.05 2.65
N ILE A 820 28.33 20.52 3.50
CA ILE A 820 26.97 21.04 3.71
C ILE A 820 26.92 21.64 5.11
N GLU A 821 26.59 22.92 5.21
CA GLU A 821 26.47 23.63 6.48
C GLU A 821 25.00 23.99 6.72
N ILE A 822 24.46 23.58 7.88
CA ILE A 822 23.05 23.77 8.24
C ILE A 822 22.96 24.69 9.46
N TYR A 823 22.20 25.76 9.30
CA TYR A 823 22.01 26.83 10.25
C TYR A 823 20.57 26.89 10.75
N GLY A 824 20.37 27.22 12.03
CA GLY A 824 19.05 27.50 12.61
C GLY A 824 18.28 26.29 13.14
N LEU A 825 18.94 25.13 13.34
CA LEU A 825 18.37 23.87 13.83
C LEU A 825 18.35 23.69 15.35
#